data_AF-A0A954J388-F1
#
_entry.id   AF-A0A954J388-F1
#
_cell.length_a   1.000
_cell.length_b   1.000
_cell.length_c   1.000
_cell.angle_alpha   90.00
_cell.angle_beta   90.00
_cell.angle_gamma   90.00
#
_symmetry.space_group_name_H-M   'P 1'
#
loop_
_entity.id
_entity.type
_entity.pdbx_description
1 polymer ?
#
loop_
_entity_poly.entity_id
_entity_poly.type
_entity_poly.pdbx_seq_one_letter_code
_entity_poly.pdbx_strand_id
1 'polypeptide(L)'
;MIPTKRLLFLVIFLFLLLSRLAPAQLSELPAAPDAVRQALLDGDGEAARTALVELRNTRPENADFWAYLQGRSYEIDGDAARAAGAYNALASSHPDSPWRHKADYRRAELLRRLGAVEEAEAVWSAALERLRGAERQDELAEVYLSAADEIVAGELQPDAEQTDWVRASGLYGRALELGLSAGPRDRALRGRLRCEEQRKNWTEVAKITAQWIESFGGLDEDGLPPRGDEGVEMLVTEARANIAFENDFAGRRTLEDLLRDVERARQERDLGLREWPKWRAEATYWLAESWRSDPARAVSIFQRYVDGTPAPRAMEALGEIADRWEKAGRSEEALAAYDALLAYEGEARDEAAREAQLEQRMRALYDKGLLLARLERPDEAIATLRGYITRYPSGPHWTAAQQAIESTLIAGIELLASEDREAEERAAIEAFLEERPLHARAPELRLRLGESWRREGYRLQEAAGAPVEVWTAAMRNAIAEFERVAKKHAGTDTASQALYTIGDVLAFDLGEPRAAIEAYRRCNFGAWQRSADERRREMTTTELEISTERAWLSTETPKLSVMTRNLKELEFRVYRLNLESYFRKYSSHEGIQDLDLDLIAPDQRVTVPVPDFEAYARIEFEPELPLEGRGVWGVSVVGEDFTATTLVIVSDVDVIAKVSRSEVFVYAQDMLADRPAEGVRVLCSLPIEDGFELREALTDTTGVARFPQD
;
A
#
# COMPACT_ATOMS: atom_id res chain seq x y z
N MET A 1 24.70 -49.54 -26.27
CA MET A 1 25.89 -49.00 -25.56
C MET A 1 25.39 -48.06 -24.47
N ILE A 2 25.18 -48.62 -23.29
CA ILE A 2 24.66 -47.99 -22.07
C ILE A 2 25.88 -47.82 -21.14
N PRO A 3 25.98 -46.74 -20.34
CA PRO A 3 27.28 -46.19 -19.96
C PRO A 3 27.92 -46.97 -18.81
N THR A 4 28.85 -47.85 -19.17
CA THR A 4 29.77 -48.60 -18.28
C THR A 4 30.56 -47.71 -17.32
N LYS A 5 30.66 -46.40 -17.58
CA LYS A 5 31.33 -45.44 -16.69
C LYS A 5 30.55 -45.14 -15.39
N ARG A 6 29.21 -45.24 -15.36
CA ARG A 6 28.43 -44.97 -14.13
C ARG A 6 28.48 -46.13 -13.13
N LEU A 7 28.55 -47.36 -13.63
CA LEU A 7 28.62 -48.57 -12.80
C LEU A 7 29.99 -48.72 -12.12
N LEU A 8 31.08 -48.38 -12.85
CA LEU A 8 32.44 -48.45 -12.31
C LEU A 8 32.68 -47.40 -11.22
N PHE A 9 32.08 -46.21 -11.35
CA PHE A 9 32.16 -45.15 -10.34
C PHE A 9 31.36 -45.50 -9.07
N LEU A 10 30.21 -46.15 -9.21
CA LEU A 10 29.39 -46.62 -8.09
C LEU A 10 30.13 -47.68 -7.26
N VAL A 11 30.81 -48.64 -7.92
CA VAL A 11 31.58 -49.71 -7.25
C VAL A 11 32.82 -49.18 -6.54
N ILE A 12 33.53 -48.21 -7.13
CA ILE A 12 34.72 -47.59 -6.51
C ILE A 12 34.32 -46.69 -5.31
N PHE A 13 33.20 -45.97 -5.41
CA PHE A 13 32.72 -45.12 -4.33
C PHE A 13 32.13 -45.91 -3.16
N LEU A 14 31.46 -47.05 -3.44
CA LEU A 14 31.02 -48.00 -2.40
C LEU A 14 32.22 -48.54 -1.60
N PHE A 15 33.34 -48.85 -2.27
CA PHE A 15 34.56 -49.34 -1.63
C PHE A 15 35.24 -48.29 -0.74
N LEU A 16 35.13 -46.99 -1.07
CA LEU A 16 35.66 -45.89 -0.26
C LEU A 16 34.73 -45.51 0.90
N LEU A 17 33.41 -45.64 0.76
CA LEU A 17 32.45 -45.37 1.85
C LEU A 17 32.46 -46.48 2.93
N LEU A 18 32.66 -47.74 2.52
CA LEU A 18 32.82 -48.90 3.40
C LEU A 18 34.03 -48.78 4.36
N SER A 19 34.94 -47.83 4.13
CA SER A 19 36.10 -47.58 5.00
C SER A 19 35.81 -46.66 6.19
N ARG A 20 34.61 -46.05 6.30
CA ARG A 20 34.32 -45.05 7.35
C ARG A 20 33.01 -45.21 8.12
N LEU A 21 32.09 -46.11 7.75
CA LEU A 21 30.83 -46.34 8.49
C LEU A 21 30.66 -47.85 8.70
N ALA A 22 30.54 -48.25 9.97
CA ALA A 22 30.61 -49.61 10.54
C ALA A 22 32.03 -50.22 10.68
N PRO A 23 32.69 -50.12 11.86
CA PRO A 23 33.93 -50.85 12.15
C PRO A 23 33.71 -52.33 12.51
N ALA A 24 32.53 -52.92 12.28
CA ALA A 24 32.19 -54.22 12.86
C ALA A 24 32.19 -55.43 11.90
N GLN A 25 32.24 -55.29 10.57
CA GLN A 25 32.18 -56.48 9.68
C GLN A 25 33.05 -56.46 8.41
N LEU A 26 33.77 -55.38 8.09
CA LEU A 26 34.72 -55.37 6.95
C LEU A 26 36.15 -55.78 7.31
N SER A 27 36.43 -56.08 8.59
CA SER A 27 37.76 -56.41 9.11
C SER A 27 38.04 -57.92 9.24
N GLU A 28 37.22 -58.80 8.67
CA GLU A 28 37.39 -60.27 8.84
C GLU A 28 38.01 -61.00 7.64
N LEU A 29 38.31 -60.32 6.52
CA LEU A 29 38.95 -60.99 5.39
C LEU A 29 40.48 -61.09 5.58
N PRO A 30 41.08 -62.29 5.50
CA PRO A 30 42.50 -62.48 5.71
C PRO A 30 43.32 -61.71 4.66
N ALA A 31 44.36 -61.00 5.10
CA ALA A 31 45.32 -60.38 4.20
C ALA A 31 46.23 -61.46 3.59
N ALA A 32 46.60 -61.30 2.31
CA ALA A 32 47.56 -62.21 1.66
C ALA A 32 48.90 -62.21 2.42
N PRO A 33 49.43 -63.36 2.86
CA PRO A 33 50.73 -63.45 3.53
C PRO A 33 51.82 -62.85 2.65
N ASP A 34 52.82 -62.20 3.28
CA ASP A 34 53.78 -61.37 2.56
C ASP A 34 54.52 -62.14 1.46
N ALA A 35 54.91 -63.39 1.69
CA ALA A 35 55.57 -64.22 0.67
C ALA A 35 54.70 -64.46 -0.58
N VAL A 36 53.41 -64.76 -0.40
CA VAL A 36 52.47 -64.94 -1.53
C VAL A 36 52.19 -63.61 -2.19
N ARG A 37 52.02 -62.54 -1.40
CA ARG A 37 51.74 -61.19 -1.91
C ARG A 37 52.88 -60.67 -2.77
N GLN A 38 54.13 -60.80 -2.32
CA GLN A 38 55.31 -60.38 -3.07
C GLN A 38 55.44 -61.18 -4.37
N ALA A 39 55.32 -62.51 -4.32
CA ALA A 39 55.36 -63.34 -5.54
C ALA A 39 54.29 -62.95 -6.56
N LEU A 40 53.05 -62.66 -6.11
CA LEU A 40 51.98 -62.18 -7.00
C LEU A 40 52.24 -60.75 -7.54
N LEU A 41 52.97 -59.89 -6.82
CA LEU A 41 53.35 -58.54 -7.30
C LEU A 41 54.51 -58.60 -8.30
N ASP A 42 55.47 -59.50 -8.07
CA ASP A 42 56.63 -59.72 -8.92
C ASP A 42 56.29 -60.47 -10.22
N GLY A 43 55.05 -60.94 -10.35
CA GLY A 43 54.58 -61.68 -11.52
C GLY A 43 55.05 -63.15 -11.53
N ASP A 44 55.48 -63.69 -10.40
CA ASP A 44 55.94 -65.07 -10.25
C ASP A 44 54.83 -65.96 -9.66
N GLY A 45 54.00 -66.54 -10.53
CA GLY A 45 52.91 -67.42 -10.12
C GLY A 45 53.41 -68.75 -9.54
N GLU A 46 54.59 -69.23 -9.93
CA GLU A 46 55.14 -70.50 -9.42
C GLU A 46 55.61 -70.38 -7.97
N ALA A 47 56.33 -69.29 -7.65
CA ALA A 47 56.70 -68.98 -6.28
C ALA A 47 55.46 -68.77 -5.39
N ALA A 48 54.43 -68.09 -5.92
CA ALA A 48 53.17 -67.90 -5.21
C ALA A 48 52.48 -69.24 -4.89
N ARG A 49 52.42 -70.19 -5.84
CA ARG A 49 51.84 -71.53 -5.61
C ARG A 49 52.64 -72.35 -4.61
N THR A 50 53.95 -72.29 -4.69
CA THR A 50 54.84 -73.01 -3.77
C THR A 50 54.60 -72.55 -2.33
N ALA A 51 54.54 -71.22 -2.10
CA ALA A 51 54.21 -70.65 -0.80
C ALA A 51 52.78 -71.01 -0.35
N LEU A 52 51.81 -71.09 -1.27
CA LEU A 52 50.44 -71.49 -0.95
C LEU A 52 50.32 -72.96 -0.50
N VAL A 53 51.18 -73.88 -0.98
CA VAL A 53 51.16 -75.29 -0.54
C VAL A 53 51.48 -75.40 0.95
N GLU A 54 52.48 -74.67 1.43
CA GLU A 54 52.86 -74.65 2.84
C GLU A 54 51.76 -74.00 3.71
N LEU A 55 51.16 -72.91 3.22
CA LEU A 55 50.06 -72.22 3.91
C LEU A 55 48.80 -73.08 4.04
N ARG A 56 48.50 -73.93 3.05
CA ARG A 56 47.35 -74.86 3.15
C ARG A 56 47.52 -75.91 4.25
N ASN A 57 48.76 -76.27 4.59
CA ASN A 57 49.05 -77.22 5.66
C ASN A 57 49.12 -76.55 7.03
N THR A 58 49.64 -75.33 7.09
CA THR A 58 49.90 -74.60 8.35
C THR A 58 48.73 -73.71 8.80
N ARG A 59 47.88 -73.27 7.88
CA ARG A 59 46.71 -72.41 8.11
C ARG A 59 45.48 -72.87 7.31
N PRO A 60 44.95 -74.08 7.59
CA PRO A 60 43.83 -74.66 6.85
C PRO A 60 42.52 -73.89 7.02
N GLU A 61 42.38 -73.07 8.07
CA GLU A 61 41.21 -72.23 8.32
C GLU A 61 40.97 -71.17 7.23
N ASN A 62 42.00 -70.83 6.44
CA ASN A 62 41.94 -69.87 5.33
C ASN A 62 41.99 -70.56 3.95
N ALA A 63 41.65 -71.86 3.89
CA ALA A 63 41.79 -72.70 2.69
C ALA A 63 41.06 -72.14 1.46
N ASP A 64 39.92 -71.50 1.64
CA ASP A 64 39.14 -70.87 0.59
C ASP A 64 39.88 -69.64 -0.01
N PHE A 65 40.46 -68.79 0.83
CA PHE A 65 41.30 -67.68 0.37
C PHE A 65 42.57 -68.17 -0.34
N TRP A 66 43.20 -69.24 0.16
CA TRP A 66 44.35 -69.86 -0.52
C TRP A 66 43.98 -70.41 -1.90
N ALA A 67 42.81 -71.04 -2.04
CA ALA A 67 42.31 -71.50 -3.32
C ALA A 67 41.99 -70.34 -4.28
N TYR A 68 41.48 -69.21 -3.79
CA TYR A 68 41.32 -68.00 -4.60
C TYR A 68 42.67 -67.43 -5.10
N LEU A 69 43.67 -67.34 -4.22
CA LEU A 69 45.02 -66.88 -4.58
C LEU A 69 45.75 -67.86 -5.52
N GLN A 70 45.47 -69.17 -5.41
CA GLN A 70 45.97 -70.16 -6.35
C GLN A 70 45.42 -69.91 -7.76
N GLY A 71 44.12 -69.60 -7.91
CA GLY A 71 43.57 -69.16 -9.20
C GLY A 71 44.28 -67.91 -9.75
N ARG A 72 44.58 -66.93 -8.88
CA ARG A 72 45.30 -65.70 -9.26
C ARG A 72 46.71 -65.98 -9.75
N SER A 73 47.42 -66.92 -9.12
CA SER A 73 48.77 -67.29 -9.54
C SER A 73 48.82 -67.88 -10.95
N TYR A 74 47.81 -68.67 -11.33
CA TYR A 74 47.72 -69.20 -12.70
C TYR A 74 47.33 -68.12 -13.72
N GLU A 75 46.52 -67.13 -13.33
CA GLU A 75 46.23 -65.97 -14.20
C GLU A 75 47.50 -65.18 -14.52
N ILE A 76 48.40 -64.99 -13.55
CA ILE A 76 49.66 -64.26 -13.73
C ILE A 76 50.59 -64.97 -14.70
N ASP A 77 50.69 -66.30 -14.62
CA ASP A 77 51.48 -67.12 -15.54
C ASP A 77 50.84 -67.26 -16.94
N GLY A 78 49.66 -66.67 -17.16
CA GLY A 78 48.94 -66.71 -18.43
C GLY A 78 48.20 -68.02 -18.72
N ASP A 79 48.17 -68.97 -17.77
CA ASP A 79 47.47 -70.26 -17.92
C ASP A 79 45.98 -70.10 -17.58
N ALA A 80 45.22 -69.59 -18.54
CA ALA A 80 43.80 -69.32 -18.38
C ALA A 80 42.96 -70.58 -18.08
N ALA A 81 43.37 -71.75 -18.59
CA ALA A 81 42.63 -73.00 -18.38
C ALA A 81 42.78 -73.51 -16.94
N ARG A 82 44.01 -73.53 -16.40
CA ARG A 82 44.24 -73.91 -14.99
C ARG A 82 43.67 -72.88 -14.03
N ALA A 83 43.74 -71.59 -14.37
CA ALA A 83 43.13 -70.53 -13.57
C ALA A 83 41.61 -70.70 -13.48
N ALA A 84 40.92 -70.92 -14.60
CA ALA A 84 39.48 -71.16 -14.62
C ALA A 84 39.10 -72.44 -13.84
N GLY A 85 39.89 -73.51 -13.97
CA GLY A 85 39.72 -74.75 -13.20
C GLY A 85 39.89 -74.55 -11.70
N ALA A 86 40.90 -73.78 -11.27
CA ALA A 86 41.12 -73.46 -9.85
C ALA A 86 39.97 -72.65 -9.25
N TYR A 87 39.41 -71.69 -9.99
CA TYR A 87 38.24 -70.94 -9.55
C TYR A 87 36.96 -71.78 -9.49
N ASN A 88 36.75 -72.71 -10.44
CA ASN A 88 35.64 -73.65 -10.36
C ASN A 88 35.78 -74.59 -9.16
N ALA A 89 37.00 -75.05 -8.87
CA ALA A 89 37.29 -75.89 -7.71
C ALA A 89 36.97 -75.15 -6.41
N LEU A 90 37.38 -73.88 -6.28
CA LEU A 90 36.99 -73.02 -5.14
C LEU A 90 35.47 -72.97 -4.97
N ALA A 91 34.75 -72.65 -6.05
CA ALA A 91 33.28 -72.51 -6.00
C ALA A 91 32.58 -73.83 -5.61
N SER A 92 33.18 -74.98 -5.96
CA SER A 92 32.63 -76.30 -5.65
C SER A 92 32.99 -76.78 -4.24
N SER A 93 34.22 -76.53 -3.78
CA SER A 93 34.70 -76.99 -2.47
C SER A 93 34.33 -76.05 -1.31
N HIS A 94 34.08 -74.77 -1.61
CA HIS A 94 33.67 -73.77 -0.64
C HIS A 94 32.49 -72.92 -1.18
N PRO A 95 31.27 -73.49 -1.29
CA PRO A 95 30.11 -72.80 -1.87
C PRO A 95 29.71 -71.49 -1.17
N ASP A 96 29.99 -71.40 0.13
CA ASP A 96 29.65 -70.25 0.99
C ASP A 96 30.85 -69.29 1.20
N SER A 97 31.97 -69.49 0.49
CA SER A 97 33.15 -68.65 0.66
C SER A 97 32.88 -67.20 0.23
N PRO A 98 33.35 -66.20 1.01
CA PRO A 98 33.28 -64.79 0.60
C PRO A 98 34.05 -64.51 -0.70
N TRP A 99 35.00 -65.36 -1.08
CA TRP A 99 35.80 -65.23 -2.31
C TRP A 99 35.14 -65.86 -3.53
N ARG A 100 34.11 -66.68 -3.36
CA ARG A 100 33.46 -67.43 -4.43
C ARG A 100 32.99 -66.52 -5.56
N HIS A 101 32.26 -65.45 -5.25
CA HIS A 101 31.71 -64.57 -6.29
C HIS A 101 32.81 -63.84 -7.09
N LYS A 102 33.92 -63.51 -6.43
CA LYS A 102 35.09 -62.91 -7.09
C LYS A 102 35.78 -63.91 -8.00
N ALA A 103 35.87 -65.17 -7.56
CA ALA A 103 36.36 -66.28 -8.38
C ALA A 103 35.46 -66.57 -9.58
N ASP A 104 34.13 -66.62 -9.40
CA ASP A 104 33.17 -66.86 -10.48
C ASP A 104 33.27 -65.77 -11.56
N TYR A 105 33.39 -64.50 -11.16
CA TYR A 105 33.60 -63.40 -12.11
C TYR A 105 34.90 -63.56 -12.91
N ARG A 106 36.02 -63.88 -12.23
CA ARG A 106 37.31 -64.11 -12.89
C ARG A 106 37.27 -65.32 -13.81
N ARG A 107 36.67 -66.42 -13.36
CA ARG A 107 36.45 -67.65 -14.14
C ARG A 107 35.67 -67.34 -15.42
N ALA A 108 34.55 -66.63 -15.33
CA ALA A 108 33.77 -66.27 -16.51
C ALA A 108 34.57 -65.41 -17.51
N GLU A 109 35.40 -64.49 -17.01
CA GLU A 109 36.29 -63.69 -17.85
C GLU A 109 37.33 -64.55 -18.60
N LEU A 110 37.89 -65.55 -17.91
CA LEU A 110 38.85 -66.51 -18.47
C LEU A 110 38.18 -67.47 -19.47
N LEU A 111 37.00 -68.00 -19.16
CA LEU A 111 36.21 -68.85 -20.06
C LEU A 111 35.88 -68.12 -21.36
N ARG A 112 35.51 -66.83 -21.30
CA ARG A 112 35.33 -66.00 -22.49
C ARG A 112 36.60 -65.90 -23.33
N ARG A 113 37.77 -65.71 -22.69
CA ARG A 113 39.08 -65.64 -23.40
C ARG A 113 39.45 -66.97 -24.06
N LEU A 114 39.05 -68.09 -23.46
CA LEU A 114 39.26 -69.44 -23.97
C LEU A 114 38.27 -69.84 -25.08
N GLY A 115 37.30 -68.99 -25.42
CA GLY A 115 36.27 -69.26 -26.43
C GLY A 115 35.06 -70.05 -25.92
N ALA A 116 35.00 -70.38 -24.63
CA ALA A 116 33.87 -71.05 -23.97
C ALA A 116 32.79 -70.01 -23.59
N VAL A 117 32.16 -69.41 -24.60
CA VAL A 117 31.23 -68.27 -24.43
C VAL A 117 29.96 -68.66 -23.68
N GLU A 118 29.37 -69.83 -23.98
CA GLU A 118 28.14 -70.29 -23.33
C GLU A 118 28.32 -70.53 -21.82
N GLU A 119 29.46 -71.12 -21.43
CA GLU A 119 29.78 -71.34 -20.02
C GLU A 119 30.07 -70.02 -19.28
N ALA A 120 30.75 -69.08 -19.93
CA ALA A 120 30.99 -67.75 -19.37
C ALA A 120 29.66 -67.00 -19.16
N GLU A 121 28.75 -67.08 -20.13
CA GLU A 121 27.42 -66.48 -20.05
C GLU A 121 26.59 -67.09 -18.92
N ALA A 122 26.61 -68.42 -18.75
CA ALA A 122 25.91 -69.09 -17.65
C ALA A 122 26.40 -68.66 -16.26
N VAL A 123 27.72 -68.46 -16.09
CA VAL A 123 28.27 -67.98 -14.82
C VAL A 123 27.90 -66.51 -14.57
N TRP A 124 27.94 -65.66 -15.60
CA TRP A 124 27.54 -64.26 -15.47
C TRP A 124 26.03 -64.08 -15.26
N SER A 125 25.19 -64.86 -15.92
CA SER A 125 23.73 -64.81 -15.75
C SER A 125 23.33 -65.22 -14.33
N ALA A 126 23.89 -66.31 -13.81
CA ALA A 126 23.68 -66.74 -12.43
C ALA A 126 24.13 -65.68 -11.40
N ALA A 127 25.28 -65.03 -11.65
CA ALA A 127 25.76 -63.95 -10.80
C ALA A 127 24.86 -62.70 -10.86
N LEU A 128 24.32 -62.38 -12.04
CA LEU A 128 23.42 -61.26 -12.26
C LEU A 128 22.05 -61.48 -11.59
N GLU A 129 21.48 -62.68 -11.71
CA GLU A 129 20.23 -63.07 -11.04
C GLU A 129 20.36 -62.94 -9.53
N ARG A 130 21.45 -63.44 -8.94
CA ARG A 130 21.72 -63.27 -7.51
C ARG A 130 21.82 -61.80 -7.11
N LEU A 131 22.55 -60.99 -7.89
CA LEU A 131 22.71 -59.56 -7.61
C LEU A 131 21.38 -58.80 -7.71
N ARG A 132 20.47 -59.23 -8.58
CA ARG A 132 19.13 -58.65 -8.76
C ARG A 132 18.08 -59.22 -7.81
N GLY A 133 18.38 -60.31 -7.10
CA GLY A 133 17.49 -60.88 -6.09
C GLY A 133 17.14 -59.86 -5.01
N ALA A 134 15.88 -59.85 -4.57
CA ALA A 134 15.35 -58.87 -3.63
C ALA A 134 16.15 -58.80 -2.32
N GLU A 135 16.51 -59.95 -1.76
CA GLU A 135 17.33 -60.03 -0.54
C GLU A 135 18.69 -59.35 -0.70
N ARG A 136 19.37 -59.57 -1.83
CA ARG A 136 20.67 -58.95 -2.08
C ARG A 136 20.55 -57.44 -2.36
N GLN A 137 19.48 -57.02 -3.02
CA GLN A 137 19.18 -55.61 -3.23
C GLN A 137 18.91 -54.90 -1.90
N ASP A 138 18.16 -55.53 -1.00
CA ASP A 138 17.88 -55.03 0.34
C ASP A 138 19.15 -54.93 1.20
N GLU A 139 20.01 -55.96 1.20
CA GLU A 139 21.31 -55.93 1.87
C GLU A 139 22.21 -54.76 1.39
N LEU A 140 22.23 -54.51 0.08
CA LEU A 140 22.97 -53.39 -0.50
C LEU A 140 22.35 -52.05 -0.12
N ALA A 141 21.02 -51.97 -0.05
CA ALA A 141 20.31 -50.78 0.37
C ALA A 141 20.55 -50.47 1.84
N GLU A 142 20.66 -51.48 2.70
CA GLU A 142 20.80 -51.29 4.15
C GLU A 142 22.03 -50.44 4.49
N VAL A 143 23.12 -50.52 3.72
CA VAL A 143 24.28 -49.64 3.85
C VAL A 143 23.91 -48.16 3.64
N TYR A 144 23.06 -47.87 2.67
CA TYR A 144 22.58 -46.51 2.41
C TYR A 144 21.54 -46.07 3.43
N LEU A 145 20.60 -46.96 3.80
CA LEU A 145 19.51 -46.66 4.74
C LEU A 145 20.03 -46.41 6.15
N SER A 146 20.91 -47.26 6.66
CA SER A 146 21.56 -47.06 7.97
C SER A 146 22.35 -45.74 8.01
N ALA A 147 23.16 -45.47 6.99
CA ALA A 147 23.92 -44.22 6.92
C ALA A 147 23.03 -42.98 6.81
N ALA A 148 21.89 -43.07 6.11
CA ALA A 148 20.92 -41.99 6.02
C ALA A 148 20.19 -41.77 7.37
N ASP A 149 19.75 -42.86 8.00
CA ASP A 149 19.10 -42.84 9.31
C ASP A 149 20.02 -42.29 10.39
N GLU A 150 21.32 -42.60 10.38
CA GLU A 150 22.30 -42.02 11.30
C GLU A 150 22.41 -40.50 11.15
N ILE A 151 22.38 -39.98 9.91
CA ILE A 151 22.40 -38.54 9.67
C ILE A 151 21.11 -37.89 10.21
N VAL A 152 19.96 -38.50 9.93
CA VAL A 152 18.66 -37.98 10.41
C VAL A 152 18.55 -38.09 11.94
N ALA A 153 19.05 -39.17 12.54
CA ALA A 153 19.03 -39.40 14.00
C ALA A 153 19.98 -38.47 14.78
N GLY A 154 20.93 -37.83 14.09
CA GLY A 154 21.78 -36.76 14.64
C GLY A 154 21.00 -35.57 15.20
N GLU A 155 19.70 -35.44 14.89
CA GLU A 155 18.76 -34.49 15.50
C GLU A 155 18.66 -34.57 17.03
N LEU A 156 19.03 -35.70 17.65
CA LEU A 156 18.84 -35.93 19.09
C LEU A 156 20.03 -35.50 19.97
N GLN A 157 21.04 -34.83 19.42
CA GLN A 157 22.22 -34.36 20.16
C GLN A 157 22.26 -32.82 20.22
N PRO A 158 22.27 -32.19 21.41
CA PRO A 158 22.23 -30.72 21.57
C PRO A 158 23.40 -29.97 20.92
N ASP A 159 24.52 -30.67 20.68
CA ASP A 159 25.79 -30.10 20.23
C ASP A 159 26.14 -30.48 18.77
N ALA A 160 25.24 -31.16 18.05
CA ALA A 160 25.51 -31.60 16.68
C ALA A 160 25.45 -30.45 15.67
N GLU A 161 26.42 -30.41 14.74
CA GLU A 161 26.34 -29.57 13.54
C GLU A 161 25.02 -29.85 12.79
N GLN A 162 24.41 -28.79 12.24
CA GLN A 162 23.12 -28.83 11.54
C GLN A 162 22.98 -30.06 10.62
N THR A 163 21.92 -30.86 10.83
CA THR A 163 21.65 -32.09 10.06
C THR A 163 21.73 -31.83 8.55
N ASP A 164 22.58 -32.59 7.85
CA ASP A 164 22.74 -32.50 6.39
C ASP A 164 21.60 -33.23 5.66
N TRP A 165 20.45 -32.57 5.59
CA TRP A 165 19.23 -33.05 4.94
C TRP A 165 19.41 -33.39 3.46
N VAL A 166 20.33 -32.70 2.78
CA VAL A 166 20.61 -32.94 1.35
C VAL A 166 21.31 -34.28 1.19
N ARG A 167 22.33 -34.54 2.02
CA ARG A 167 23.04 -35.81 2.02
C ARG A 167 22.16 -36.97 2.44
N ALA A 168 21.35 -36.82 3.49
CA ALA A 168 20.42 -37.85 3.93
C ALA A 168 19.41 -38.20 2.82
N SER A 169 18.75 -37.20 2.22
CA SER A 169 17.84 -37.39 1.08
C SER A 169 18.53 -38.08 -0.10
N GLY A 170 19.78 -37.68 -0.41
CA GLY A 170 20.59 -38.31 -1.45
C GLY A 170 20.83 -39.80 -1.20
N LEU A 171 21.12 -40.20 0.05
CA LEU A 171 21.35 -41.60 0.42
C LEU A 171 20.07 -42.45 0.32
N TYR A 172 18.93 -41.95 0.81
CA TYR A 172 17.65 -42.62 0.59
C TYR A 172 17.31 -42.73 -0.91
N GLY A 173 17.60 -41.69 -1.69
CA GLY A 173 17.47 -41.71 -3.14
C GLY A 173 18.31 -42.82 -3.80
N ARG A 174 19.54 -43.06 -3.33
CA ARG A 174 20.39 -44.17 -3.81
C ARG A 174 19.83 -45.54 -3.44
N ALA A 175 19.27 -45.70 -2.25
CA ALA A 175 18.60 -46.95 -1.89
C ALA A 175 17.40 -47.22 -2.83
N LEU A 176 16.63 -46.18 -3.17
CA LEU A 176 15.48 -46.27 -4.08
C LEU A 176 15.85 -46.58 -5.54
N GLU A 177 17.11 -46.41 -5.94
CA GLU A 177 17.61 -46.86 -7.26
C GLU A 177 17.72 -48.41 -7.34
N LEU A 178 17.64 -49.11 -6.20
CA LEU A 178 17.69 -50.57 -6.09
C LEU A 178 16.30 -51.21 -6.13
N GLY A 179 16.24 -52.50 -6.49
CA GLY A 179 15.02 -53.30 -6.51
C GLY A 179 14.56 -53.74 -5.12
N LEU A 180 14.21 -52.77 -4.27
CA LEU A 180 13.90 -52.99 -2.85
C LEU A 180 12.59 -53.76 -2.64
N SER A 181 12.57 -54.61 -1.62
CA SER A 181 11.31 -55.17 -1.09
C SER A 181 10.49 -54.09 -0.35
N ALA A 182 9.23 -54.42 -0.04
CA ALA A 182 8.25 -53.47 0.49
C ALA A 182 8.72 -52.74 1.78
N GLY A 183 9.42 -53.44 2.68
CA GLY A 183 9.89 -52.86 3.95
C GLY A 183 10.97 -51.80 3.77
N PRO A 184 12.14 -52.13 3.20
CA PRO A 184 13.20 -51.15 2.93
C PRO A 184 12.76 -50.02 2.00
N ARG A 185 11.87 -50.29 1.03
CA ARG A 185 11.30 -49.26 0.16
C ARG A 185 10.47 -48.24 0.94
N ASP A 186 9.63 -48.70 1.86
CA ASP A 186 8.82 -47.84 2.72
C ASP A 186 9.71 -46.95 3.61
N ARG A 187 10.71 -47.55 4.28
CA ARG A 187 11.71 -46.83 5.09
C ARG A 187 12.42 -45.74 4.26
N ALA A 188 12.85 -46.08 3.04
CA ALA A 188 13.54 -45.16 2.15
C ALA A 188 12.66 -43.99 1.70
N LEU A 189 11.42 -44.25 1.30
CA LEU A 189 10.49 -43.21 0.88
C LEU A 189 10.12 -42.28 2.02
N ARG A 190 9.80 -42.81 3.21
CA ARG A 190 9.45 -41.99 4.38
C ARG A 190 10.64 -41.20 4.92
N GLY A 191 11.83 -41.79 4.95
CA GLY A 191 13.06 -41.10 5.32
C GLY A 191 13.37 -39.93 4.38
N ARG A 192 13.24 -40.15 3.07
CA ARG A 192 13.41 -39.10 2.05
C ARG A 192 12.32 -38.03 2.16
N LEU A 193 11.07 -38.42 2.39
CA LEU A 193 9.94 -37.51 2.58
C LEU A 193 10.23 -36.53 3.72
N ARG A 194 10.63 -37.03 4.89
CA ARG A 194 11.01 -36.21 6.04
C ARG A 194 12.09 -35.20 5.70
N CYS A 195 13.13 -35.64 4.96
CA CYS A 195 14.20 -34.75 4.53
C CYS A 195 13.68 -33.61 3.64
N GLU A 196 12.80 -33.91 2.68
CA GLU A 196 12.27 -32.90 1.76
C GLU A 196 11.24 -31.97 2.42
N GLU A 197 10.47 -32.45 3.40
CA GLU A 197 9.58 -31.61 4.20
C GLU A 197 10.36 -30.59 5.03
N GLN A 198 11.46 -30.99 5.69
CA GLN A 198 12.32 -30.06 6.45
C GLN A 198 12.96 -29.01 5.54
N ARG A 199 13.27 -29.39 4.30
CA ARG A 199 13.79 -28.50 3.26
C ARG A 199 12.69 -27.65 2.59
N LYS A 200 11.42 -27.86 2.92
CA LYS A 200 10.24 -27.25 2.28
C LYS A 200 10.24 -27.43 0.76
N ASN A 201 10.80 -28.53 0.27
CA ASN A 201 10.86 -28.85 -1.16
C ASN A 201 9.61 -29.64 -1.56
N TRP A 202 8.49 -28.92 -1.64
CA TRP A 202 7.19 -29.52 -1.89
C TRP A 202 7.17 -30.38 -3.16
N THR A 203 7.98 -30.06 -4.17
CA THR A 203 7.92 -30.70 -5.50
C THR A 203 8.36 -32.15 -5.37
N GLU A 204 9.40 -32.36 -4.59
CA GLU A 204 9.88 -33.70 -4.28
C GLU A 204 8.96 -34.39 -3.28
N VAL A 205 8.37 -33.67 -2.31
CA VAL A 205 7.34 -34.22 -1.41
C VAL A 205 6.20 -34.85 -2.23
N ALA A 206 5.60 -34.10 -3.17
CA ALA A 206 4.52 -34.61 -4.02
C ALA A 206 4.92 -35.86 -4.83
N LYS A 207 6.14 -35.87 -5.38
CA LYS A 207 6.66 -37.03 -6.11
C LYS A 207 6.87 -38.25 -5.21
N ILE A 208 7.41 -38.04 -4.01
CA ILE A 208 7.70 -39.12 -3.06
C ILE A 208 6.40 -39.70 -2.53
N THR A 209 5.41 -38.88 -2.17
CA THR A 209 4.10 -39.37 -1.75
C THR A 209 3.38 -40.10 -2.86
N ALA A 210 3.43 -39.61 -4.12
CA ALA A 210 2.87 -40.32 -5.26
C ALA A 210 3.55 -41.68 -5.50
N GLN A 211 4.89 -41.76 -5.40
CA GLN A 211 5.64 -43.02 -5.49
C GLN A 211 5.29 -43.99 -4.35
N TRP A 212 5.05 -43.47 -3.15
CA TRP A 212 4.60 -44.26 -2.02
C TRP A 212 3.20 -44.81 -2.26
N ILE A 213 2.25 -43.98 -2.70
CA ILE A 213 0.87 -44.36 -3.01
C ILE A 213 0.84 -45.40 -4.15
N GLU A 214 1.69 -45.25 -5.16
CA GLU A 214 1.83 -46.26 -6.23
C GLU A 214 2.37 -47.60 -5.68
N SER A 215 3.30 -47.56 -4.73
CA SER A 215 3.95 -48.76 -4.18
C SER A 215 3.10 -49.48 -3.13
N PHE A 216 2.28 -48.75 -2.37
CA PHE A 216 1.57 -49.26 -1.19
C PHE A 216 0.04 -49.09 -1.24
N GLY A 217 -0.48 -48.45 -2.29
CA GLY A 217 -1.90 -48.17 -2.51
C GLY A 217 -2.31 -46.75 -2.12
N GLY A 218 -3.40 -46.28 -2.71
CA GLY A 218 -4.20 -45.13 -2.24
C GLY A 218 -5.43 -45.61 -1.47
N LEU A 219 -6.51 -44.83 -1.49
CA LEU A 219 -7.80 -45.29 -0.96
C LEU A 219 -8.25 -46.57 -1.68
N ASP A 220 -8.65 -47.59 -0.91
CA ASP A 220 -9.18 -48.85 -1.44
C ASP A 220 -10.63 -48.71 -1.95
N GLU A 221 -11.24 -49.81 -2.40
CA GLU A 221 -12.63 -49.81 -2.91
C GLU A 221 -13.66 -49.37 -1.85
N ASP A 222 -13.35 -49.52 -0.57
CA ASP A 222 -14.17 -49.07 0.56
C ASP A 222 -13.85 -47.62 0.98
N GLY A 223 -12.92 -46.94 0.28
CA GLY A 223 -12.49 -45.57 0.58
C GLY A 223 -11.60 -45.49 1.82
N LEU A 224 -10.86 -46.56 2.15
CA LEU A 224 -9.99 -46.61 3.32
C LEU A 224 -8.51 -46.49 2.97
N PRO A 225 -7.71 -45.80 3.82
CA PRO A 225 -6.29 -45.65 3.62
C PRO A 225 -5.56 -46.98 3.81
N PRO A 226 -4.54 -47.28 2.98
CA PRO A 226 -3.74 -48.47 3.16
C PRO A 226 -2.84 -48.28 4.37
N ARG A 227 -2.59 -49.36 5.12
CA ARG A 227 -1.66 -49.36 6.29
C ARG A 227 -2.07 -48.40 7.43
N GLY A 228 -3.36 -48.07 7.56
CA GLY A 228 -3.88 -47.35 8.73
C GLY A 228 -3.42 -45.90 8.80
N ASP A 229 -2.96 -45.45 9.98
CA ASP A 229 -2.56 -44.05 10.22
C ASP A 229 -1.43 -43.59 9.28
N GLU A 230 -0.53 -44.48 8.86
CA GLU A 230 0.56 -44.18 7.92
C GLU A 230 0.02 -43.81 6.52
N GLY A 231 -1.03 -44.49 6.05
CA GLY A 231 -1.67 -44.14 4.78
C GLY A 231 -2.42 -42.82 4.85
N VAL A 232 -3.05 -42.52 5.99
CA VAL A 232 -3.69 -41.22 6.22
C VAL A 232 -2.65 -40.11 6.14
N GLU A 233 -1.51 -40.26 6.84
CA GLU A 233 -0.40 -39.31 6.81
C GLU A 233 0.07 -39.04 5.36
N MET A 234 0.25 -40.09 4.55
CA MET A 234 0.69 -39.94 3.17
C MET A 234 -0.33 -39.21 2.29
N LEU A 235 -1.62 -39.54 2.41
CA LEU A 235 -2.68 -38.88 1.64
C LEU A 235 -2.84 -37.39 2.03
N VAL A 236 -2.77 -37.07 3.33
CA VAL A 236 -2.82 -35.66 3.77
C VAL A 236 -1.57 -34.90 3.29
N THR A 237 -0.39 -35.52 3.36
CA THR A 237 0.87 -34.90 2.92
C THR A 237 0.91 -34.68 1.41
N GLU A 238 0.42 -35.65 0.63
CA GLU A 238 0.27 -35.53 -0.82
C GLU A 238 -0.68 -34.38 -1.18
N ALA A 239 -1.83 -34.32 -0.52
CA ALA A 239 -2.82 -33.27 -0.77
C ALA A 239 -2.27 -31.88 -0.44
N ARG A 240 -1.59 -31.73 0.72
CA ARG A 240 -0.88 -30.51 1.11
C ARG A 240 0.16 -30.11 0.07
N ALA A 241 0.95 -31.06 -0.42
CA ALA A 241 1.95 -30.78 -1.46
C ALA A 241 1.28 -30.31 -2.76
N ASN A 242 0.20 -30.96 -3.20
CA ASN A 242 -0.57 -30.53 -4.38
C ASN A 242 -1.13 -29.11 -4.20
N ILE A 243 -1.69 -28.77 -3.03
CA ILE A 243 -2.18 -27.42 -2.72
C ILE A 243 -1.03 -26.41 -2.73
N ALA A 244 0.16 -26.77 -2.23
CA ALA A 244 1.34 -25.92 -2.29
C ALA A 244 1.84 -25.66 -3.73
N PHE A 245 1.53 -26.55 -4.69
CA PHE A 245 1.78 -26.35 -6.14
C PHE A 245 0.62 -25.74 -6.91
N GLU A 246 -0.35 -25.14 -6.22
CA GLU A 246 -1.54 -24.58 -6.87
C GLU A 246 -2.38 -25.63 -7.62
N ASN A 247 -2.15 -26.92 -7.37
CA ASN A 247 -3.02 -28.00 -7.82
C ASN A 247 -4.14 -28.25 -6.79
N ASP A 248 -4.91 -27.19 -6.53
CA ASP A 248 -5.96 -27.17 -5.52
C ASP A 248 -7.01 -28.24 -5.74
N PHE A 249 -7.36 -28.53 -7.00
CA PHE A 249 -8.36 -29.53 -7.34
C PHE A 249 -7.97 -30.93 -6.88
N ALA A 250 -6.74 -31.37 -7.18
CA ALA A 250 -6.27 -32.70 -6.81
C ALA A 250 -6.17 -32.83 -5.29
N GLY A 251 -5.53 -31.87 -4.62
CA GLY A 251 -5.41 -31.90 -3.15
C GLY A 251 -6.76 -31.85 -2.45
N ARG A 252 -7.66 -30.97 -2.89
CA ARG A 252 -9.03 -30.88 -2.36
C ARG A 252 -9.78 -32.19 -2.48
N ARG A 253 -9.75 -32.80 -3.67
CA ARG A 253 -10.45 -34.07 -3.89
C ARG A 253 -9.96 -35.16 -2.95
N THR A 254 -8.63 -35.32 -2.83
CA THR A 254 -8.03 -36.30 -1.91
C THR A 254 -8.50 -36.06 -0.47
N LEU A 255 -8.54 -34.81 -0.01
CA LEU A 255 -8.97 -34.48 1.36
C LEU A 255 -10.48 -34.67 1.57
N GLU A 256 -11.31 -34.30 0.60
CA GLU A 256 -12.77 -34.49 0.67
C GLU A 256 -13.14 -35.98 0.68
N ASP A 257 -12.52 -36.78 -0.19
CA ASP A 257 -12.73 -38.23 -0.23
C ASP A 257 -12.24 -38.88 1.08
N LEU A 258 -11.03 -38.53 1.55
CA LEU A 258 -10.49 -39.04 2.81
C LEU A 258 -11.37 -38.70 4.03
N LEU A 259 -11.77 -37.43 4.19
CA LEU A 259 -12.61 -37.01 5.31
C LEU A 259 -13.98 -37.68 5.25
N ARG A 260 -14.62 -37.74 4.08
CA ARG A 260 -15.94 -38.37 3.92
C ARG A 260 -15.90 -39.86 4.24
N ASP A 261 -14.98 -40.59 3.63
CA ASP A 261 -15.03 -42.06 3.62
C ASP A 261 -14.50 -42.64 4.94
N VAL A 262 -13.43 -42.05 5.50
CA VAL A 262 -12.95 -42.44 6.84
C VAL A 262 -13.98 -42.09 7.91
N GLU A 263 -14.62 -40.92 7.87
CA GLU A 263 -15.65 -40.59 8.87
C GLU A 263 -16.85 -41.51 8.81
N ARG A 264 -17.32 -41.86 7.61
CA ARG A 264 -18.41 -42.81 7.44
C ARG A 264 -18.02 -44.19 7.97
N ALA A 265 -16.88 -44.72 7.56
CA ALA A 265 -16.44 -46.04 7.97
C ALA A 265 -16.22 -46.14 9.49
N ARG A 266 -15.74 -45.07 10.14
CA ARG A 266 -15.59 -45.00 11.61
C ARG A 266 -16.91 -45.03 12.38
N GLN A 267 -18.02 -44.64 11.77
CA GLN A 267 -19.35 -44.76 12.40
C GLN A 267 -19.82 -46.21 12.42
N GLU A 268 -19.37 -47.03 11.48
CA GLU A 268 -19.79 -48.41 11.29
C GLU A 268 -18.87 -49.41 12.01
N ARG A 269 -17.56 -49.11 12.11
CA ARG A 269 -16.56 -50.00 12.71
C ARG A 269 -15.35 -49.24 13.29
N ASP A 270 -14.62 -49.89 14.20
CA ASP A 270 -13.30 -49.42 14.61
C ASP A 270 -12.28 -49.71 13.51
N LEU A 271 -11.61 -48.66 13.02
CA LEU A 271 -10.58 -48.75 11.99
C LEU A 271 -9.16 -48.85 12.57
N GLY A 272 -9.00 -48.75 13.89
CA GLY A 272 -7.68 -48.75 14.53
C GLY A 272 -6.84 -47.50 14.25
N LEU A 273 -7.41 -46.44 13.67
CA LEU A 273 -6.76 -45.16 13.39
C LEU A 273 -6.68 -44.31 14.67
N ARG A 274 -5.55 -44.38 15.37
CA ARG A 274 -5.32 -43.73 16.65
C ARG A 274 -4.99 -42.26 16.48
N GLU A 275 -4.27 -41.90 15.42
CA GLU A 275 -3.90 -40.52 15.11
C GLU A 275 -4.95 -39.78 14.27
N TRP A 276 -6.10 -40.41 13.99
CA TRP A 276 -7.16 -39.79 13.20
C TRP A 276 -7.57 -38.38 13.66
N PRO A 277 -7.75 -38.05 14.96
CA PRO A 277 -8.12 -36.69 15.34
C PRO A 277 -7.10 -35.63 14.90
N LYS A 278 -5.80 -35.95 14.96
CA LYS A 278 -4.71 -35.10 14.48
C LYS A 278 -4.77 -34.96 12.96
N TRP A 279 -4.88 -36.07 12.24
CA TRP A 279 -4.90 -36.05 10.77
C TRP A 279 -6.18 -35.46 10.18
N ARG A 280 -7.33 -35.65 10.84
CA ARG A 280 -8.59 -34.99 10.51
C ARG A 280 -8.46 -33.48 10.64
N ALA A 281 -7.84 -33.00 11.71
CA ALA A 281 -7.59 -31.58 11.91
C ALA A 281 -6.69 -31.01 10.78
N GLU A 282 -5.56 -31.65 10.51
CA GLU A 282 -4.67 -31.25 9.39
C GLU A 282 -5.40 -31.30 8.04
N ALA A 283 -6.12 -32.37 7.74
CA ALA A 283 -6.89 -32.51 6.50
C ALA A 283 -7.96 -31.41 6.36
N THR A 284 -8.65 -31.05 7.44
CA THR A 284 -9.67 -29.99 7.42
C THR A 284 -9.05 -28.61 7.18
N TYR A 285 -7.89 -28.33 7.81
CA TYR A 285 -7.15 -27.09 7.60
C TYR A 285 -6.71 -26.94 6.13
N TRP A 286 -6.06 -27.97 5.58
CA TRP A 286 -5.61 -27.92 4.19
C TRP A 286 -6.76 -27.96 3.19
N LEU A 287 -7.89 -28.58 3.55
CA LEU A 287 -9.09 -28.51 2.74
C LEU A 287 -9.58 -27.06 2.63
N ALA A 288 -9.62 -26.32 3.75
CA ALA A 288 -9.95 -24.89 3.73
C ALA A 288 -8.96 -24.08 2.88
N GLU A 289 -7.66 -24.34 3.02
CA GLU A 289 -6.60 -23.72 2.21
C GLU A 289 -6.81 -23.91 0.72
N SER A 290 -7.25 -25.11 0.30
CA SER A 290 -7.49 -25.41 -1.12
C SER A 290 -8.55 -24.51 -1.77
N TRP A 291 -9.43 -23.87 -1.00
CA TRP A 291 -10.50 -23.00 -1.50
C TRP A 291 -10.05 -21.53 -1.70
N ARG A 292 -8.83 -21.30 -2.21
CA ARG A 292 -8.31 -19.94 -2.47
C ARG A 292 -9.20 -19.08 -3.36
N SER A 293 -9.85 -19.69 -4.35
CA SER A 293 -10.73 -18.98 -5.29
C SER A 293 -12.14 -18.72 -4.77
N ASP A 294 -12.51 -19.29 -3.61
CA ASP A 294 -13.82 -19.11 -3.00
C ASP A 294 -13.66 -18.80 -1.50
N PRO A 295 -13.43 -17.51 -1.15
CA PRO A 295 -13.20 -17.08 0.22
C PRO A 295 -14.31 -17.51 1.19
N ALA A 296 -15.58 -17.46 0.77
CA ALA A 296 -16.70 -17.84 1.61
C ALA A 296 -16.67 -19.33 1.97
N ARG A 297 -16.36 -20.20 1.00
CA ARG A 297 -16.16 -21.63 1.29
C ARG A 297 -14.97 -21.88 2.19
N ALA A 298 -13.82 -21.26 1.92
CA ALA A 298 -12.63 -21.38 2.77
C ALA A 298 -12.95 -20.99 4.21
N VAL A 299 -13.56 -19.82 4.43
CA VAL A 299 -13.96 -19.35 5.76
C VAL A 299 -14.89 -20.34 6.45
N SER A 300 -15.90 -20.85 5.76
CA SER A 300 -16.85 -21.81 6.37
C SER A 300 -16.18 -23.10 6.85
N ILE A 301 -15.06 -23.49 6.24
CA ILE A 301 -14.30 -24.69 6.61
C ILE A 301 -13.31 -24.34 7.73
N PHE A 302 -12.64 -23.18 7.68
CA PHE A 302 -11.82 -22.69 8.77
C PHE A 302 -12.62 -22.48 10.07
N GLN A 303 -13.84 -21.97 9.99
CA GLN A 303 -14.73 -21.85 11.16
C GLN A 303 -15.02 -23.23 11.76
N ARG A 304 -15.40 -24.20 10.92
CA ARG A 304 -15.59 -25.60 11.35
C ARG A 304 -14.33 -26.23 11.95
N TYR A 305 -13.16 -25.86 11.43
CA TYR A 305 -11.88 -26.30 11.98
C TYR A 305 -11.63 -25.69 13.37
N VAL A 306 -11.86 -24.39 13.55
CA VAL A 306 -11.71 -23.69 14.84
C VAL A 306 -12.69 -24.22 15.89
N ASP A 307 -13.93 -24.54 15.49
CA ASP A 307 -14.95 -25.11 16.37
C ASP A 307 -14.69 -26.59 16.73
N GLY A 308 -13.82 -27.26 15.98
CA GLY A 308 -13.46 -28.67 16.18
C GLY A 308 -12.38 -28.88 17.23
N THR A 309 -12.39 -30.05 17.88
CA THR A 309 -11.33 -30.46 18.82
C THR A 309 -10.68 -31.76 18.34
N PRO A 310 -9.34 -31.81 18.13
CA PRO A 310 -8.36 -30.74 18.35
C PRO A 310 -8.27 -29.74 17.17
N ALA A 311 -7.95 -28.47 17.46
CA ALA A 311 -7.65 -27.43 16.48
C ALA A 311 -6.25 -26.81 16.74
N PRO A 312 -5.16 -27.53 16.45
CA PRO A 312 -3.80 -27.11 16.81
C PRO A 312 -3.35 -25.79 16.15
N ARG A 313 -3.98 -25.41 15.03
CA ARG A 313 -3.72 -24.17 14.27
C ARG A 313 -4.90 -23.19 14.32
N ALA A 314 -5.71 -23.22 15.38
CA ALA A 314 -6.91 -22.39 15.46
C ALA A 314 -6.61 -20.89 15.28
N MET A 315 -5.52 -20.39 15.89
CA MET A 315 -5.12 -18.99 15.74
C MET A 315 -4.70 -18.64 14.30
N GLU A 316 -3.95 -19.52 13.63
CA GLU A 316 -3.61 -19.36 12.21
C GLU A 316 -4.87 -19.36 11.34
N ALA A 317 -5.81 -20.27 11.60
CA ALA A 317 -7.09 -20.34 10.89
C ALA A 317 -7.94 -19.08 11.07
N LEU A 318 -7.96 -18.49 12.27
CA LEU A 318 -8.62 -17.20 12.51
C LEU A 318 -7.97 -16.06 11.71
N GLY A 319 -6.64 -16.09 11.56
CA GLY A 319 -5.91 -15.14 10.73
C GLY A 319 -6.25 -15.30 9.26
N GLU A 320 -6.29 -16.54 8.77
CA GLU A 320 -6.73 -16.85 7.41
C GLU A 320 -8.16 -16.39 7.17
N ILE A 321 -9.09 -16.55 8.12
CA ILE A 321 -10.46 -16.05 7.99
C ILE A 321 -10.47 -14.53 7.76
N ALA A 322 -9.70 -13.77 8.56
CA ALA A 322 -9.59 -12.32 8.40
C ALA A 322 -9.02 -11.95 7.02
N ASP A 323 -7.91 -12.58 6.61
CA ASP A 323 -7.26 -12.34 5.33
C ASP A 323 -8.17 -12.71 4.13
N ARG A 324 -8.99 -13.77 4.24
CA ARG A 324 -9.97 -14.15 3.20
C ARG A 324 -11.08 -13.11 3.07
N TRP A 325 -11.62 -12.62 4.19
CA TRP A 325 -12.67 -11.60 4.14
C TRP A 325 -12.16 -10.27 3.60
N GLU A 326 -10.95 -9.88 3.98
CA GLU A 326 -10.34 -8.67 3.45
C GLU A 326 -10.14 -8.75 1.94
N LYS A 327 -9.56 -9.85 1.43
CA LYS A 327 -9.39 -10.08 -0.02
C LYS A 327 -10.72 -10.11 -0.77
N ALA A 328 -11.81 -10.50 -0.11
CA ALA A 328 -13.16 -10.50 -0.68
C ALA A 328 -13.86 -9.12 -0.60
N GLY A 329 -13.22 -8.10 -0.03
CA GLY A 329 -13.82 -6.77 0.19
C GLY A 329 -14.89 -6.75 1.28
N ARG A 330 -14.92 -7.76 2.15
CA ARG A 330 -15.89 -7.93 3.25
C ARG A 330 -15.28 -7.41 4.55
N SER A 331 -15.15 -6.09 4.61
CA SER A 331 -14.32 -5.42 5.63
C SER A 331 -14.87 -5.56 7.06
N GLU A 332 -16.19 -5.52 7.26
CA GLU A 332 -16.77 -5.71 8.60
C GLU A 332 -16.58 -7.15 9.10
N GLU A 333 -16.70 -8.14 8.22
CA GLU A 333 -16.42 -9.53 8.55
C GLU A 333 -14.93 -9.77 8.84
N ALA A 334 -14.03 -9.08 8.14
CA ALA A 334 -12.60 -9.12 8.41
C ALA A 334 -12.27 -8.51 9.80
N LEU A 335 -12.88 -7.37 10.15
CA LEU A 335 -12.73 -6.77 11.48
C LEU A 335 -13.19 -7.71 12.60
N ALA A 336 -14.36 -8.35 12.42
CA ALA A 336 -14.88 -9.34 13.35
C ALA A 336 -13.94 -10.56 13.50
N ALA A 337 -13.31 -11.00 12.41
CA ALA A 337 -12.34 -12.08 12.43
C ALA A 337 -11.04 -11.70 13.15
N TYR A 338 -10.53 -10.47 12.96
CA TYR A 338 -9.41 -9.95 13.76
C TYR A 338 -9.76 -9.89 15.25
N ASP A 339 -10.98 -9.47 15.60
CA ASP A 339 -11.44 -9.46 16.99
C ASP A 339 -11.51 -10.87 17.58
N ALA A 340 -12.01 -11.85 16.82
CA ALA A 340 -12.02 -13.24 17.24
C ALA A 340 -10.60 -13.80 17.44
N LEU A 341 -9.65 -13.47 16.56
CA LEU A 341 -8.24 -13.84 16.71
C LEU A 341 -7.64 -13.23 17.98
N LEU A 342 -7.86 -11.93 18.22
CA LEU A 342 -7.32 -11.22 19.38
C LEU A 342 -7.91 -11.71 20.70
N ALA A 343 -9.16 -12.17 20.69
CA ALA A 343 -9.85 -12.77 21.84
C ALA A 343 -9.52 -14.24 22.07
N TYR A 344 -8.82 -14.90 21.14
CA TYR A 344 -8.50 -16.33 21.25
C TYR A 344 -7.46 -16.61 22.35
N GLU A 345 -7.84 -17.40 23.35
CA GLU A 345 -7.01 -17.74 24.54
C GLU A 345 -6.38 -19.16 24.48
N GLY A 346 -6.28 -19.77 23.30
CA GLY A 346 -5.80 -21.16 23.18
C GLY A 346 -4.42 -21.41 23.80
N GLU A 347 -4.27 -22.57 24.46
CA GLU A 347 -3.03 -22.96 25.15
C GLU A 347 -1.91 -23.28 24.16
N ALA A 348 -0.75 -22.64 24.34
CA ALA A 348 0.45 -22.96 23.60
C ALA A 348 1.22 -24.12 24.27
N ARG A 349 1.42 -25.19 23.50
CA ARG A 349 2.06 -26.43 23.98
C ARG A 349 3.55 -26.28 24.33
N ASP A 350 4.23 -25.35 23.67
CA ASP A 350 5.67 -25.12 23.76
C ASP A 350 6.00 -23.62 23.55
N GLU A 351 7.25 -23.23 23.73
CA GLU A 351 7.68 -21.83 23.61
C GLU A 351 7.56 -21.31 22.17
N ALA A 352 7.88 -22.15 21.18
CA ALA A 352 7.74 -21.78 19.77
C ALA A 352 6.28 -21.47 19.38
N ALA A 353 5.33 -22.23 19.92
CA ALA A 353 3.90 -21.97 19.75
C ALA A 353 3.47 -20.67 20.43
N ARG A 354 4.03 -20.32 21.60
CA ARG A 354 3.74 -19.03 22.27
C ARG A 354 4.23 -17.86 21.43
N GLU A 355 5.44 -17.96 20.90
CA GLU A 355 6.04 -16.95 20.02
C GLU A 355 5.22 -16.78 18.74
N ALA A 356 4.87 -17.87 18.06
CA ALA A 356 4.02 -17.83 16.86
C ALA A 356 2.64 -17.20 17.14
N GLN A 357 2.00 -17.53 18.27
CA GLN A 357 0.74 -16.90 18.67
C GLN A 357 0.91 -15.40 18.97
N LEU A 358 2.02 -15.00 19.58
CA LEU A 358 2.34 -13.61 19.85
C LEU A 358 2.53 -12.83 18.54
N GLU A 359 3.26 -13.39 17.57
CA GLU A 359 3.43 -12.82 16.24
C GLU A 359 2.09 -12.62 15.53
N GLN A 360 1.20 -13.62 15.56
CA GLN A 360 -0.13 -13.53 14.97
C GLN A 360 -0.97 -12.43 15.63
N ARG A 361 -0.95 -12.31 16.96
CA ARG A 361 -1.65 -11.22 17.68
C ARG A 361 -1.11 -9.84 17.31
N MET A 362 0.21 -9.71 17.21
CA MET A 362 0.87 -8.47 16.79
C MET A 362 0.44 -8.07 15.37
N ARG A 363 0.53 -9.01 14.42
CA ARG A 363 0.11 -8.79 13.03
C ARG A 363 -1.37 -8.42 12.95
N ALA A 364 -2.26 -9.19 13.58
CA ALA A 364 -3.70 -8.94 13.55
C ALA A 364 -4.08 -7.55 14.09
N LEU A 365 -3.47 -7.11 15.19
CA LEU A 365 -3.76 -5.79 15.76
C LEU A 365 -3.29 -4.66 14.83
N TYR A 366 -2.14 -4.82 14.18
CA TYR A 366 -1.63 -3.87 13.20
C TYR A 366 -2.51 -3.83 11.94
N ASP A 367 -2.80 -4.99 11.34
CA ASP A 367 -3.61 -5.12 10.12
C ASP A 367 -5.04 -4.62 10.36
N LYS A 368 -5.64 -4.91 11.53
CA LYS A 368 -6.93 -4.33 11.95
C LYS A 368 -6.89 -2.80 11.96
N GLY A 369 -5.84 -2.22 12.55
CA GLY A 369 -5.66 -0.75 12.59
C GLY A 369 -5.58 -0.13 11.19
N LEU A 370 -4.85 -0.78 10.27
CA LEU A 370 -4.77 -0.34 8.87
C LEU A 370 -6.09 -0.50 8.11
N LEU A 371 -6.85 -1.55 8.39
CA LEU A 371 -8.17 -1.74 7.80
C LEU A 371 -9.14 -0.64 8.25
N LEU A 372 -9.18 -0.33 9.55
CA LEU A 372 -9.99 0.77 10.08
C LEU A 372 -9.63 2.12 9.47
N ALA A 373 -8.33 2.38 9.24
CA ALA A 373 -7.89 3.61 8.59
C ALA A 373 -8.41 3.72 7.14
N ARG A 374 -8.38 2.61 6.39
CA ARG A 374 -8.94 2.55 5.02
C ARG A 374 -10.45 2.68 4.96
N LEU A 375 -11.14 2.34 6.04
CA LEU A 375 -12.60 2.49 6.16
C LEU A 375 -13.01 3.89 6.65
N GLU A 376 -12.09 4.86 6.68
CA GLU A 376 -12.35 6.22 7.15
C GLU A 376 -12.89 6.26 8.59
N ARG A 377 -12.42 5.34 9.45
CA ARG A 377 -12.73 5.26 10.89
C ARG A 377 -11.49 5.68 11.71
N PRO A 378 -11.06 6.96 11.64
CA PRO A 378 -9.75 7.38 12.15
C PRO A 378 -9.61 7.18 13.66
N ASP A 379 -10.64 7.45 14.46
CA ASP A 379 -10.57 7.31 15.92
C ASP A 379 -10.31 5.86 16.35
N GLU A 380 -11.01 4.91 15.74
CA GLU A 380 -10.85 3.48 16.03
C GLU A 380 -9.51 2.95 15.52
N ALA A 381 -9.08 3.39 14.34
CA ALA A 381 -7.78 3.04 13.77
C ALA A 381 -6.64 3.52 14.68
N ILE A 382 -6.66 4.79 15.09
CA ILE A 382 -5.65 5.39 15.97
C ILE A 382 -5.66 4.70 17.33
N ALA A 383 -6.84 4.43 17.91
CA ALA A 383 -6.94 3.70 19.17
C ALA A 383 -6.32 2.28 19.08
N THR A 384 -6.61 1.56 17.99
CA THR A 384 -6.09 0.22 17.73
C THR A 384 -4.57 0.22 17.57
N LEU A 385 -4.04 1.14 16.75
CA LEU A 385 -2.60 1.26 16.50
C LEU A 385 -1.82 1.77 17.73
N ARG A 386 -2.39 2.70 18.52
CA ARG A 386 -1.82 3.10 19.81
C ARG A 386 -1.79 1.91 20.78
N GLY A 387 -2.86 1.11 20.81
CA GLY A 387 -2.92 -0.14 21.57
C GLY A 387 -1.79 -1.10 21.19
N TYR A 388 -1.48 -1.24 19.90
CA TYR A 388 -0.33 -2.02 19.42
C TYR A 388 0.99 -1.49 19.98
N ILE A 389 1.25 -0.19 19.83
CA ILE A 389 2.50 0.44 20.29
C ILE A 389 2.69 0.27 21.80
N THR A 390 1.62 0.44 22.60
CA THR A 390 1.67 0.30 24.05
C THR A 390 1.91 -1.14 24.47
N ARG A 391 1.27 -2.11 23.82
CA ARG A 391 1.37 -3.53 24.18
C ARG A 391 2.67 -4.17 23.67
N TYR A 392 3.17 -3.72 22.54
CA TYR A 392 4.31 -4.29 21.82
C TYR A 392 5.34 -3.21 21.46
N PRO A 393 6.03 -2.60 22.45
CA PRO A 393 6.98 -1.51 22.22
C PRO A 393 8.23 -1.93 21.41
N SER A 394 8.50 -3.23 21.31
CA SER A 394 9.57 -3.81 20.48
C SER A 394 9.01 -4.70 19.35
N GLY A 395 7.74 -4.52 19.01
CA GLY A 395 7.08 -5.31 17.96
C GLY A 395 7.59 -4.97 16.54
N PRO A 396 7.46 -5.90 15.58
CA PRO A 396 8.00 -5.74 14.22
C PRO A 396 7.39 -4.56 13.44
N HIS A 397 6.16 -4.15 13.78
CA HIS A 397 5.44 -3.07 13.11
C HIS A 397 5.44 -1.75 13.90
N TRP A 398 6.27 -1.60 14.95
CA TRP A 398 6.22 -0.43 15.82
C TRP A 398 6.37 0.90 15.06
N THR A 399 7.40 1.01 14.21
CA THR A 399 7.63 2.23 13.40
C THR A 399 6.51 2.44 12.38
N ALA A 400 6.06 1.37 11.73
CA ALA A 400 5.01 1.43 10.74
C ALA A 400 3.65 1.82 11.37
N ALA A 401 3.37 1.40 12.59
CA ALA A 401 2.18 1.78 13.35
C ALA A 401 2.21 3.28 13.72
N GLN A 402 3.37 3.83 14.07
CA GLN A 402 3.50 5.28 14.32
C GLN A 402 3.21 6.10 13.06
N GLN A 403 3.80 5.71 11.93
CA GLN A 403 3.55 6.34 10.64
C GLN A 403 2.09 6.23 10.22
N ALA A 404 1.47 5.06 10.43
CA ALA A 404 0.05 4.84 10.17
C ALA A 404 -0.84 5.75 11.04
N ILE A 405 -0.54 5.92 12.33
CA ILE A 405 -1.26 6.86 13.20
C ILE A 405 -1.17 8.28 12.67
N GLU A 406 0.04 8.73 12.28
CA GLU A 406 0.25 10.06 11.75
C GLU A 406 -0.53 10.30 10.45
N SER A 407 -0.44 9.37 9.50
CA SER A 407 -1.22 9.41 8.27
C SER A 407 -2.73 9.41 8.53
N THR A 408 -3.18 8.63 9.51
CA THR A 408 -4.60 8.51 9.86
C THR A 408 -5.13 9.78 10.53
N LEU A 409 -4.33 10.44 11.39
CA LEU A 409 -4.70 11.72 11.97
C LEU A 409 -4.90 12.80 10.90
N ILE A 410 -4.00 12.84 9.92
CA ILE A 410 -4.09 13.78 8.80
C ILE A 410 -5.31 13.47 7.92
N ALA A 411 -5.55 12.20 7.60
CA ALA A 411 -6.75 11.78 6.87
C ALA A 411 -8.04 12.12 7.64
N GLY A 412 -8.04 11.98 8.97
CA GLY A 412 -9.16 12.38 9.81
C GLY A 412 -9.44 13.89 9.76
N ILE A 413 -8.40 14.73 9.76
CA ILE A 413 -8.54 16.18 9.55
C ILE A 413 -9.14 16.48 8.17
N GLU A 414 -8.70 15.78 7.13
CA GLU A 414 -9.21 15.94 5.77
C GLU A 414 -10.67 15.50 5.64
N LEU A 415 -11.06 14.41 6.30
CA LEU A 415 -12.44 13.92 6.37
C LEU A 415 -13.36 14.94 7.06
N LEU A 416 -12.98 15.44 8.24
CA LEU A 416 -13.78 16.45 8.97
C LEU A 416 -14.08 17.68 8.13
N ALA A 417 -13.15 18.10 7.28
CA ALA A 417 -13.36 19.21 6.39
C ALA A 417 -14.24 18.89 5.19
N SER A 418 -14.15 17.66 4.65
CA SER A 418 -15.07 17.23 3.59
C SER A 418 -16.53 17.12 4.07
N GLU A 419 -16.72 16.97 5.38
CA GLU A 419 -18.02 16.95 6.07
C GLU A 419 -18.46 18.34 6.57
N ASP A 420 -17.73 19.41 6.26
CA ASP A 420 -17.97 20.79 6.74
C ASP A 420 -18.00 20.93 8.29
N ARG A 421 -17.35 20.01 9.02
CA ARG A 421 -17.26 20.01 10.50
C ARG A 421 -16.11 20.87 11.00
N GLU A 422 -16.15 22.15 10.66
CA GLU A 422 -15.02 23.07 10.85
C GLU A 422 -14.53 23.19 12.30
N ALA A 423 -15.42 23.23 13.30
CA ALA A 423 -14.99 23.34 14.69
C ALA A 423 -14.17 22.13 15.16
N GLU A 424 -14.56 20.94 14.71
CA GLU A 424 -13.88 19.68 15.03
C GLU A 424 -12.59 19.55 14.22
N GLU A 425 -12.59 19.97 12.95
CA GLU A 425 -11.39 20.10 12.12
C GLU A 425 -10.34 20.98 12.82
N ARG A 426 -10.75 22.17 13.31
CA ARG A 426 -9.85 23.08 14.04
C ARG A 426 -9.25 22.42 15.27
N ALA A 427 -10.08 21.79 16.10
CA ALA A 427 -9.62 21.09 17.29
C ALA A 427 -8.64 19.94 16.95
N ALA A 428 -8.92 19.18 15.88
CA ALA A 428 -8.05 18.10 15.42
C ALA A 428 -6.70 18.63 14.90
N ILE A 429 -6.69 19.74 14.16
CA ILE A 429 -5.46 20.40 13.72
C ILE A 429 -4.66 20.91 14.93
N GLU A 430 -5.30 21.55 15.89
CA GLU A 430 -4.65 22.06 17.10
C GLU A 430 -3.98 20.94 17.89
N ALA A 431 -4.70 19.85 18.15
CA ALA A 431 -4.17 18.66 18.82
C ALA A 431 -2.99 18.03 18.06
N PHE A 432 -3.10 17.93 16.73
CA PHE A 432 -2.01 17.42 15.89
C PHE A 432 -0.75 18.29 16.00
N LEU A 433 -0.89 19.61 15.94
CA LEU A 433 0.22 20.56 15.99
C LEU A 433 0.83 20.68 17.40
N GLU A 434 0.07 20.39 18.45
CA GLU A 434 0.57 20.29 19.83
C GLU A 434 1.42 19.03 20.02
N GLU A 435 0.92 17.88 19.56
CA GLU A 435 1.67 16.62 19.63
C GLU A 435 2.89 16.61 18.69
N ARG A 436 2.80 17.26 17.51
CA ARG A 436 3.80 17.18 16.43
C ARG A 436 4.17 18.56 15.86
N PRO A 437 4.79 19.45 16.64
CA PRO A 437 5.07 20.82 16.24
C PRO A 437 6.09 20.97 15.09
N LEU A 438 6.89 19.92 14.82
CA LEU A 438 7.93 19.91 13.78
C LEU A 438 7.54 19.11 12.53
N HIS A 439 6.30 18.64 12.43
CA HIS A 439 5.84 17.85 11.30
C HIS A 439 5.92 18.63 9.97
N ALA A 440 6.23 17.96 8.86
CA ALA A 440 6.43 18.62 7.56
C ALA A 440 5.19 19.40 7.08
N ARG A 441 3.99 18.88 7.33
CA ARG A 441 2.70 19.56 7.02
C ARG A 441 2.27 20.60 8.06
N ALA A 442 3.04 20.86 9.11
CA ALA A 442 2.67 21.82 10.15
C ALA A 442 2.39 23.25 9.62
N PRO A 443 3.16 23.80 8.66
CA PRO A 443 2.85 25.12 8.09
C PRO A 443 1.50 25.14 7.36
N GLU A 444 1.23 24.11 6.56
CA GLU A 444 0.01 23.96 5.76
C GLU A 444 -1.23 23.82 6.65
N LEU A 445 -1.17 22.93 7.65
CA LEU A 445 -2.26 22.72 8.60
C LEU A 445 -2.55 23.98 9.41
N ARG A 446 -1.51 24.73 9.79
CA ARG A 446 -1.69 25.98 10.53
C ARG A 446 -2.24 27.11 9.67
N LEU A 447 -1.86 27.19 8.39
CA LEU A 447 -2.49 28.10 7.44
C LEU A 447 -3.99 27.77 7.29
N ARG A 448 -4.32 26.48 7.16
CA ARG A 448 -5.70 25.99 7.07
C ARG A 448 -6.53 26.29 8.32
N LEU A 449 -5.93 26.18 9.50
CA LEU A 449 -6.55 26.59 10.77
C LEU A 449 -6.91 28.08 10.76
N GLY A 450 -6.02 28.94 10.26
CA GLY A 450 -6.28 30.37 10.09
C GLY A 450 -7.44 30.64 9.13
N GLU A 451 -7.47 29.98 7.97
CA GLU A 451 -8.59 30.10 7.01
C GLU A 451 -9.92 29.61 7.59
N SER A 452 -9.91 28.54 8.41
CA SER A 452 -11.12 28.06 9.10
C SER A 452 -11.65 29.09 10.09
N TRP A 453 -10.78 29.75 10.86
CA TRP A 453 -11.18 30.87 11.72
C TRP A 453 -11.72 32.06 10.94
N ARG A 454 -11.16 32.35 9.77
CA ARG A 454 -11.64 33.42 8.89
C ARG A 454 -13.04 33.14 8.37
N ARG A 455 -13.32 31.91 7.91
CA ARG A 455 -14.66 31.48 7.50
C ARG A 455 -15.67 31.55 8.64
N GLU A 456 -15.27 31.15 9.85
CA GLU A 456 -16.09 31.34 11.05
C GLU A 456 -16.40 32.82 11.29
N GLY A 457 -15.41 33.70 11.14
CA GLY A 457 -15.61 35.15 11.20
C GLY A 457 -16.68 35.64 10.23
N TYR A 458 -16.62 35.25 8.96
CA TYR A 458 -17.65 35.62 7.97
C TYR A 458 -19.03 35.08 8.32
N ARG A 459 -19.12 33.80 8.72
CA ARG A 459 -20.39 33.17 9.13
C ARG A 459 -21.03 33.93 10.30
N LEU A 460 -20.21 34.32 11.28
CA LEU A 460 -20.67 35.10 12.43
C LEU A 460 -21.07 36.52 12.02
N GLN A 461 -20.34 37.16 11.10
CA GLN A 461 -20.67 38.50 10.61
C GLN A 461 -22.01 38.53 9.85
N GLU A 462 -22.28 37.50 9.02
CA GLU A 462 -23.55 37.36 8.29
C GLU A 462 -24.73 36.99 9.20
N ALA A 463 -24.47 36.42 10.37
CA ALA A 463 -25.52 36.08 11.32
C ALA A 463 -26.18 37.35 11.88
N ALA A 464 -27.49 37.48 11.65
CA ALA A 464 -28.25 38.66 12.06
C ALA A 464 -28.10 38.96 13.56
N GLY A 465 -27.59 40.15 13.89
CA GLY A 465 -27.44 40.62 15.26
C GLY A 465 -26.19 40.10 15.99
N ALA A 466 -25.24 39.49 15.29
CA ALA A 466 -23.95 39.13 15.89
C ALA A 466 -23.19 40.40 16.34
N PRO A 467 -22.72 40.46 17.60
CA PRO A 467 -21.90 41.57 18.07
C PRO A 467 -20.59 41.67 17.28
N VAL A 468 -20.12 42.90 17.03
CA VAL A 468 -18.88 43.16 16.29
C VAL A 468 -17.70 42.46 16.95
N GLU A 469 -17.67 42.43 18.27
CA GLU A 469 -16.61 41.81 19.07
C GLU A 469 -16.50 40.30 18.83
N VAL A 470 -17.59 39.63 18.46
CA VAL A 470 -17.62 38.17 18.32
C VAL A 470 -17.00 37.74 16.99
N TRP A 471 -17.44 38.31 15.87
CA TRP A 471 -16.88 37.96 14.57
C TRP A 471 -15.47 38.54 14.38
N THR A 472 -15.18 39.72 14.92
CA THR A 472 -13.81 40.27 14.90
C THR A 472 -12.86 39.43 15.73
N ALA A 473 -13.28 38.84 16.87
CA ALA A 473 -12.45 37.92 17.64
C ALA A 473 -12.06 36.67 16.82
N ALA A 474 -12.98 36.12 16.01
CA ALA A 474 -12.67 35.02 15.09
C ALA A 474 -11.64 35.45 14.02
N MET A 475 -11.79 36.64 13.44
CA MET A 475 -10.79 37.20 12.51
C MET A 475 -9.42 37.43 13.16
N ARG A 476 -9.39 37.85 14.44
CA ARG A 476 -8.14 37.98 15.20
C ARG A 476 -7.50 36.63 15.48
N ASN A 477 -8.28 35.57 15.74
CA ASN A 477 -7.75 34.21 15.84
C ASN A 477 -7.13 33.76 14.52
N ALA A 478 -7.76 34.06 13.38
CA ALA A 478 -7.19 33.79 12.06
C ALA A 478 -5.83 34.48 11.87
N ILE A 479 -5.75 35.78 12.15
CA ILE A 479 -4.49 36.54 12.10
C ILE A 479 -3.44 35.93 13.04
N ALA A 480 -3.81 35.52 14.24
CA ALA A 480 -2.88 34.93 15.20
C ALA A 480 -2.26 33.62 14.67
N GLU A 481 -3.01 32.78 13.97
CA GLU A 481 -2.47 31.58 13.32
C GLU A 481 -1.58 31.92 12.12
N PHE A 482 -2.00 32.85 11.27
CA PHE A 482 -1.17 33.31 10.15
C PHE A 482 0.15 33.93 10.62
N GLU A 483 0.14 34.70 11.71
CA GLU A 483 1.34 35.25 12.32
C GLU A 483 2.28 34.16 12.83
N ARG A 484 1.73 33.07 13.40
CA ARG A 484 2.52 31.91 13.80
C ARG A 484 3.17 31.24 12.60
N VAL A 485 2.48 31.12 11.46
CA VAL A 485 3.06 30.61 10.21
C VAL A 485 4.19 31.53 9.74
N ALA A 486 3.92 32.82 9.61
CA ALA A 486 4.89 33.81 9.15
C ALA A 486 6.15 33.86 10.02
N LYS A 487 6.00 33.73 11.34
CA LYS A 487 7.12 33.74 12.30
C LYS A 487 7.91 32.44 12.30
N LYS A 488 7.25 31.28 12.33
CA LYS A 488 7.93 29.97 12.46
C LYS A 488 8.50 29.45 11.13
N HIS A 489 7.93 29.88 10.00
CA HIS A 489 8.28 29.41 8.67
C HIS A 489 8.68 30.56 7.74
N ALA A 490 9.37 31.56 8.28
CA ALA A 490 9.78 32.76 7.55
C ALA A 490 10.55 32.43 6.25
N GLY A 491 10.29 33.18 5.18
CA GLY A 491 10.92 32.99 3.88
C GLY A 491 10.32 31.89 3.00
N THR A 492 9.32 31.14 3.47
CA THR A 492 8.61 30.11 2.68
C THR A 492 7.39 30.69 1.95
N ASP A 493 6.95 30.05 0.87
CA ASP A 493 5.74 30.48 0.17
C ASP A 493 4.49 30.48 1.07
N THR A 494 4.36 29.51 1.97
CA THR A 494 3.27 29.47 2.97
C THR A 494 3.30 30.68 3.90
N ALA A 495 4.49 31.17 4.27
CA ALA A 495 4.62 32.39 5.06
C ALA A 495 4.27 33.65 4.24
N SER A 496 4.61 33.69 2.94
CA SER A 496 4.18 34.80 2.07
C SER A 496 2.66 34.83 1.92
N GLN A 497 2.02 33.68 1.75
CA GLN A 497 0.56 33.56 1.71
C GLN A 497 -0.07 34.05 3.01
N ALA A 498 0.43 33.58 4.15
CA ALA A 498 -0.07 34.00 5.46
C ALA A 498 0.04 35.53 5.66
N LEU A 499 1.16 36.15 5.31
CA LEU A 499 1.35 37.60 5.42
C LEU A 499 0.41 38.39 4.51
N TYR A 500 0.22 37.93 3.27
CA TYR A 500 -0.74 38.53 2.35
C TYR A 500 -2.18 38.42 2.90
N THR A 501 -2.59 37.24 3.36
CA THR A 501 -3.92 37.03 3.94
C THR A 501 -4.15 37.86 5.21
N ILE A 502 -3.13 38.05 6.06
CA ILE A 502 -3.22 38.99 7.20
C ILE A 502 -3.53 40.40 6.71
N GLY A 503 -2.86 40.86 5.64
CA GLY A 503 -3.12 42.16 5.03
C GLY A 503 -4.56 42.28 4.54
N ASP A 504 -5.08 41.26 3.84
CA ASP A 504 -6.46 41.25 3.35
C ASP A 504 -7.48 41.30 4.49
N VAL A 505 -7.28 40.50 5.54
CA VAL A 505 -8.18 40.50 6.71
C VAL A 505 -8.16 41.86 7.40
N LEU A 506 -6.98 42.47 7.56
CA LEU A 506 -6.87 43.80 8.17
C LEU A 506 -7.51 44.87 7.29
N ALA A 507 -7.32 44.83 5.97
CA ALA A 507 -7.81 45.86 5.06
C ALA A 507 -9.33 45.81 4.86
N PHE A 508 -9.89 44.61 4.64
CA PHE A 508 -11.28 44.44 4.20
C PHE A 508 -12.21 43.94 5.28
N ASP A 509 -11.75 43.03 6.14
CA ASP A 509 -12.62 42.42 7.14
C ASP A 509 -12.68 43.28 8.42
N LEU A 510 -11.54 43.81 8.85
CA LEU A 510 -11.42 44.58 10.10
C LEU A 510 -11.40 46.10 9.91
N GLY A 511 -11.17 46.60 8.70
CA GLY A 511 -11.09 48.04 8.43
C GLY A 511 -9.90 48.73 9.13
N GLU A 512 -8.75 48.05 9.20
CA GLU A 512 -7.50 48.51 9.82
C GLU A 512 -6.40 48.74 8.77
N PRO A 513 -6.54 49.77 7.92
CA PRO A 513 -5.77 49.89 6.68
C PRO A 513 -4.28 50.17 6.93
N ARG A 514 -3.92 50.86 8.03
CA ARG A 514 -2.51 51.06 8.41
C ARG A 514 -1.82 49.76 8.79
N ALA A 515 -2.50 48.89 9.53
CA ALA A 515 -1.97 47.59 9.90
C ALA A 515 -1.84 46.67 8.67
N ALA A 516 -2.81 46.76 7.75
CA ALA A 516 -2.76 46.04 6.48
C ALA A 516 -1.53 46.41 5.64
N ILE A 517 -1.22 47.71 5.49
CA ILE A 517 -0.02 48.17 4.78
C ILE A 517 1.26 47.57 5.38
N GLU A 518 1.35 47.48 6.71
CA GLU A 518 2.51 46.88 7.36
C GLU A 518 2.60 45.37 7.09
N ALA A 519 1.47 44.65 7.10
CA ALA A 519 1.42 43.23 6.73
C ALA A 519 1.85 43.00 5.27
N TYR A 520 1.34 43.78 4.32
CA TYR A 520 1.76 43.71 2.91
C TYR A 520 3.24 44.06 2.74
N ARG A 521 3.76 45.05 3.48
CA ARG A 521 5.19 45.42 3.45
C ARG A 521 6.09 44.26 3.93
N ARG A 522 5.63 43.48 4.91
CA ARG A 522 6.34 42.28 5.38
C ARG A 522 6.30 41.15 4.36
N CYS A 523 5.27 41.08 3.52
CA CYS A 523 5.14 40.13 2.41
C CYS A 523 6.03 40.54 1.21
N ASN A 524 7.34 40.61 1.42
CA ASN A 524 8.32 41.05 0.42
C ASN A 524 9.10 39.89 -0.24
N PHE A 525 8.54 38.67 -0.18
CA PHE A 525 9.13 37.44 -0.69
C PHE A 525 8.02 36.44 -1.08
N GLY A 526 8.42 35.37 -1.77
CA GLY A 526 7.52 34.25 -2.11
C GLY A 526 6.50 34.58 -3.20
N ALA A 527 5.62 33.63 -3.48
CA ALA A 527 4.63 33.72 -4.56
C ALA A 527 3.66 34.91 -4.42
N TRP A 528 3.38 35.36 -3.19
CA TRP A 528 2.39 36.41 -2.90
C TRP A 528 2.97 37.82 -2.82
N GLN A 529 4.29 37.98 -3.01
CA GLN A 529 4.93 39.30 -2.98
C GLN A 529 4.32 40.27 -3.98
N ARG A 530 4.08 39.82 -5.23
CA ARG A 530 3.57 40.69 -6.29
C ARG A 530 2.17 41.22 -5.92
N SER A 531 1.29 40.34 -5.47
CA SER A 531 -0.06 40.69 -5.05
C SER A 531 -0.05 41.64 -3.86
N ALA A 532 0.84 41.42 -2.87
CA ALA A 532 1.01 42.33 -1.74
C ALA A 532 1.52 43.71 -2.17
N ASP A 533 2.47 43.77 -3.10
CA ASP A 533 2.98 45.03 -3.66
C ASP A 533 1.93 45.78 -4.47
N GLU A 534 1.12 45.07 -5.27
CA GLU A 534 -0.02 45.63 -5.99
C GLU A 534 -1.03 46.23 -4.99
N ARG A 535 -1.44 45.46 -3.98
CA ARG A 535 -2.40 45.91 -2.98
C ARG A 535 -1.91 47.10 -2.18
N ARG A 536 -0.63 47.11 -1.83
CA ARG A 536 0.03 48.24 -1.18
C ARG A 536 0.01 49.48 -2.07
N ARG A 537 0.34 49.35 -3.36
CA ARG A 537 0.32 50.48 -4.31
C ARG A 537 -1.08 51.06 -4.44
N GLU A 538 -2.10 50.22 -4.61
CA GLU A 538 -3.50 50.63 -4.65
C GLU A 538 -3.88 51.44 -3.40
N MET A 539 -3.64 50.90 -2.21
CA MET A 539 -4.01 51.56 -0.95
C MET A 539 -3.20 52.85 -0.67
N THR A 540 -1.97 52.96 -1.18
CA THR A 540 -1.17 54.19 -1.07
C THR A 540 -1.47 55.22 -2.15
N THR A 541 -2.19 54.84 -3.20
CA THR A 541 -2.56 55.76 -4.27
C THR A 541 -3.66 56.68 -3.77
N THR A 542 -3.55 57.96 -4.11
CA THR A 542 -4.59 58.94 -3.84
C THR A 542 -5.73 58.73 -4.83
N GLU A 543 -6.96 58.64 -4.33
CA GLU A 543 -8.16 58.43 -5.14
C GLU A 543 -9.19 59.50 -4.79
N LEU A 544 -9.87 60.03 -5.80
CA LEU A 544 -10.98 60.95 -5.68
C LEU A 544 -12.01 60.58 -6.74
N GLU A 545 -13.19 60.17 -6.31
CA GLU A 545 -14.34 59.89 -7.16
C GLU A 545 -15.53 60.68 -6.63
N ILE A 546 -16.28 61.31 -7.55
CA ILE A 546 -17.48 62.05 -7.20
C ILE A 546 -18.62 61.60 -8.10
N SER A 547 -19.84 61.58 -7.56
CA SER A 547 -21.03 61.30 -8.36
C SER A 547 -22.22 62.11 -7.85
N THR A 548 -23.04 62.57 -8.79
CA THR A 548 -24.32 63.20 -8.48
C THR A 548 -25.42 62.20 -8.72
N GLU A 549 -26.04 61.71 -7.64
CA GLU A 549 -26.96 60.57 -7.72
C GLU A 549 -28.34 60.94 -8.31
N ARG A 550 -28.77 62.20 -8.10
CA ARG A 550 -30.09 62.68 -8.53
C ARG A 550 -30.15 64.21 -8.64
N ALA A 551 -31.23 64.69 -9.26
CA ALA A 551 -31.67 66.08 -9.11
C ALA A 551 -32.27 66.30 -7.72
N TRP A 552 -32.10 67.51 -7.20
CA TRP A 552 -32.56 67.93 -5.88
C TRP A 552 -33.77 68.86 -6.00
N LEU A 553 -34.71 68.77 -5.06
CA LEU A 553 -35.82 69.73 -4.98
C LEU A 553 -35.35 71.03 -4.31
N SER A 554 -36.03 72.15 -4.56
CA SER A 554 -35.68 73.44 -3.91
C SER A 554 -35.91 73.46 -2.40
N THR A 555 -36.63 72.46 -1.86
CA THR A 555 -36.86 72.28 -0.43
C THR A 555 -35.80 71.40 0.24
N GLU A 556 -34.90 70.78 -0.53
CA GLU A 556 -33.85 69.90 -0.04
C GLU A 556 -32.49 70.61 -0.01
N THR A 557 -31.58 70.12 0.83
CA THR A 557 -30.17 70.53 0.80
C THR A 557 -29.40 69.61 -0.16
N PRO A 558 -28.87 70.12 -1.27
CA PRO A 558 -28.14 69.30 -2.23
C PRO A 558 -26.87 68.72 -1.61
N LYS A 559 -26.63 67.44 -1.86
CA LYS A 559 -25.41 66.72 -1.46
C LYS A 559 -24.69 66.17 -2.67
N LEU A 560 -23.40 65.89 -2.48
CA LEU A 560 -22.58 65.22 -3.48
C LEU A 560 -22.04 63.92 -2.89
N SER A 561 -22.14 62.81 -3.61
CA SER A 561 -21.51 61.55 -3.19
C SER A 561 -20.03 61.63 -3.51
N VAL A 562 -19.18 61.50 -2.49
CA VAL A 562 -17.72 61.61 -2.60
C VAL A 562 -17.09 60.36 -2.01
N MET A 563 -16.27 59.69 -2.81
CA MET A 563 -15.31 58.70 -2.35
C MET A 563 -13.91 59.31 -2.43
N THR A 564 -13.13 59.13 -1.36
CA THR A 564 -11.76 59.60 -1.31
C THR A 564 -10.86 58.64 -0.58
N ARG A 565 -9.58 58.65 -0.95
CA ARG A 565 -8.50 57.94 -0.26
C ARG A 565 -7.27 58.82 -0.23
N ASN A 566 -6.62 58.90 0.94
CA ASN A 566 -5.39 59.66 1.20
C ASN A 566 -5.49 61.20 1.09
N LEU A 567 -6.67 61.78 0.88
CA LEU A 567 -6.89 63.24 0.95
C LEU A 567 -7.51 63.63 2.31
N LYS A 568 -6.99 64.68 2.94
CA LYS A 568 -7.44 65.13 4.27
C LYS A 568 -8.61 66.11 4.23
N GLU A 569 -8.68 66.89 3.15
CA GLU A 569 -9.69 67.91 2.92
C GLU A 569 -9.89 68.06 1.41
N LEU A 570 -11.08 68.54 1.03
CA LEU A 570 -11.47 68.74 -0.36
C LEU A 570 -12.02 70.15 -0.52
N GLU A 571 -11.60 70.87 -1.56
CA GLU A 571 -12.13 72.17 -1.93
C GLU A 571 -13.23 72.00 -2.99
N PHE A 572 -14.44 72.44 -2.66
CA PHE A 572 -15.60 72.45 -3.54
C PHE A 572 -15.73 73.83 -4.18
N ARG A 573 -15.57 73.89 -5.49
CA ARG A 573 -15.71 75.10 -6.31
C ARG A 573 -17.02 75.01 -7.08
N VAL A 574 -17.93 75.95 -6.81
CA VAL A 574 -19.28 75.94 -7.37
C VAL A 574 -19.39 77.01 -8.44
N TYR A 575 -19.90 76.62 -9.61
CA TYR A 575 -20.08 77.47 -10.78
C TYR A 575 -21.54 77.41 -11.23
N ARG A 576 -22.22 78.54 -11.22
CA ARG A 576 -23.58 78.68 -11.71
C ARG A 576 -23.58 78.62 -13.23
N LEU A 577 -24.25 77.62 -13.80
CA LEU A 577 -24.26 77.41 -15.24
C LEU A 577 -25.60 77.86 -15.85
N ASN A 578 -25.52 78.41 -17.06
CA ASN A 578 -26.69 78.57 -17.91
C ASN A 578 -26.81 77.34 -18.82
N LEU A 579 -27.55 76.33 -18.34
CA LEU A 579 -27.74 75.08 -19.06
C LEU A 579 -28.45 75.29 -20.41
N GLU A 580 -29.36 76.26 -20.51
CA GLU A 580 -30.03 76.57 -21.79
C GLU A 580 -29.02 77.03 -22.84
N SER A 581 -28.11 77.96 -22.49
CA SER A 581 -27.05 78.41 -23.40
C SER A 581 -26.12 77.28 -23.82
N TYR A 582 -25.78 76.38 -22.89
CA TYR A 582 -24.97 75.19 -23.19
C TYR A 582 -25.71 74.26 -24.17
N PHE A 583 -26.95 73.91 -23.85
CA PHE A 583 -27.77 73.03 -24.67
C PHE A 583 -28.03 73.61 -26.06
N ARG A 584 -28.27 74.92 -26.20
CA ARG A 584 -28.41 75.57 -27.51
C ARG A 584 -27.15 75.49 -28.36
N LYS A 585 -25.97 75.45 -27.74
CA LYS A 585 -24.67 75.36 -28.43
C LYS A 585 -24.30 73.92 -28.80
N TYR A 586 -24.52 72.98 -27.89
CA TYR A 586 -24.02 71.60 -27.99
C TYR A 586 -25.11 70.55 -28.25
N SER A 587 -26.39 70.92 -28.18
CA SER A 587 -27.55 70.01 -28.33
C SER A 587 -27.57 68.83 -27.33
N SER A 588 -26.77 68.87 -26.28
CA SER A 588 -26.72 67.89 -25.20
C SER A 588 -26.36 68.58 -23.89
N HIS A 589 -26.61 67.90 -22.78
CA HIS A 589 -26.07 68.23 -21.46
C HIS A 589 -24.88 67.33 -21.10
N GLU A 590 -24.62 66.28 -21.88
CA GLU A 590 -23.44 65.42 -21.75
C GLU A 590 -22.17 66.20 -22.13
N GLY A 591 -21.06 65.92 -21.44
CA GLY A 591 -19.78 66.61 -21.64
C GLY A 591 -19.70 67.97 -20.94
N ILE A 592 -20.70 68.33 -20.12
CA ILE A 592 -20.65 69.54 -19.30
C ILE A 592 -19.57 69.45 -18.20
N GLN A 593 -19.21 68.23 -17.79
CA GLN A 593 -18.09 67.93 -16.91
C GLN A 593 -16.72 68.21 -17.54
N ASP A 594 -16.64 68.27 -18.88
CA ASP A 594 -15.41 68.59 -19.62
C ASP A 594 -15.22 70.10 -19.80
N LEU A 595 -16.11 70.92 -19.25
CA LEU A 595 -15.92 72.36 -19.20
C LEU A 595 -14.65 72.66 -18.39
N ASP A 596 -13.74 73.42 -19.00
CA ASP A 596 -12.55 73.94 -18.32
C ASP A 596 -12.95 75.08 -17.38
N LEU A 597 -13.46 74.70 -16.21
CA LEU A 597 -13.96 75.62 -15.19
C LEU A 597 -12.81 76.33 -14.45
N ASP A 598 -11.55 75.87 -14.59
CA ASP A 598 -10.40 76.48 -13.92
C ASP A 598 -10.05 77.87 -14.47
N LEU A 599 -10.51 78.19 -15.69
CA LEU A 599 -10.31 79.50 -16.32
C LEU A 599 -11.25 80.60 -15.77
N ILE A 600 -12.22 80.25 -14.94
CA ILE A 600 -13.27 81.15 -14.45
C ILE A 600 -13.23 81.20 -12.92
N ALA A 601 -13.52 82.36 -12.32
CA ALA A 601 -13.64 82.43 -10.87
C ALA A 601 -14.94 81.72 -10.42
N PRO A 602 -14.89 80.79 -9.45
CA PRO A 602 -16.10 80.15 -8.93
C PRO A 602 -16.94 81.15 -8.14
N ASP A 603 -18.25 80.95 -8.17
CA ASP A 603 -19.21 81.77 -7.41
C ASP A 603 -19.05 81.54 -5.90
N GLN A 604 -18.77 80.30 -5.51
CA GLN A 604 -18.54 79.91 -4.11
C GLN A 604 -17.41 78.89 -3.98
N ARG A 605 -16.72 78.94 -2.84
CA ARG A 605 -15.67 78.00 -2.46
C ARG A 605 -15.90 77.54 -1.03
N VAL A 606 -15.91 76.23 -0.82
CA VAL A 606 -16.03 75.63 0.51
C VAL A 606 -15.00 74.52 0.63
N THR A 607 -14.18 74.57 1.68
CA THR A 607 -13.26 73.49 2.03
C THR A 607 -13.93 72.61 3.07
N VAL A 608 -14.07 71.32 2.77
CA VAL A 608 -14.66 70.33 3.67
C VAL A 608 -13.57 69.36 4.12
N PRO A 609 -13.31 69.21 5.44
CA PRO A 609 -12.42 68.17 5.93
C PRO A 609 -13.07 66.80 5.72
N VAL A 610 -12.26 65.79 5.37
CA VAL A 610 -12.75 64.42 5.21
C VAL A 610 -13.07 63.85 6.60
N PRO A 611 -14.30 63.36 6.84
CA PRO A 611 -14.72 62.86 8.14
C PRO A 611 -13.89 61.61 8.51
N ASP A 612 -13.52 61.51 9.79
CA ASP A 612 -12.78 60.38 10.35
C ASP A 612 -11.55 59.95 9.52
N PHE A 613 -10.83 60.93 8.94
CA PHE A 613 -9.69 60.68 8.07
C PHE A 613 -8.65 59.73 8.71
N GLU A 614 -8.45 58.60 8.04
CA GLU A 614 -7.33 57.70 8.29
C GLU A 614 -6.56 57.47 6.98
N ALA A 615 -5.23 57.56 7.05
CA ALA A 615 -4.38 57.21 5.92
C ALA A 615 -4.69 55.79 5.40
N TYR A 616 -4.74 55.65 4.08
CA TYR A 616 -5.03 54.43 3.31
C TYR A 616 -6.48 53.91 3.39
N ALA A 617 -7.31 54.46 4.28
CA ALA A 617 -8.74 54.16 4.32
C ALA A 617 -9.43 54.71 3.06
N ARG A 618 -10.34 53.92 2.48
CA ARG A 618 -11.31 54.43 1.51
C ARG A 618 -12.49 54.98 2.30
N ILE A 619 -12.77 56.27 2.14
CA ILE A 619 -13.80 56.97 2.89
C ILE A 619 -14.86 57.46 1.91
N GLU A 620 -16.11 57.10 2.19
CA GLU A 620 -17.27 57.52 1.41
C GLU A 620 -18.14 58.42 2.30
N PHE A 621 -18.49 59.60 1.81
CA PHE A 621 -19.30 60.58 2.55
C PHE A 621 -20.04 61.53 1.62
N GLU A 622 -21.06 62.21 2.17
CA GLU A 622 -21.96 63.09 1.40
C GLU A 622 -21.95 64.53 1.96
N PRO A 623 -20.99 65.38 1.56
CA PRO A 623 -20.99 66.77 1.96
C PRO A 623 -22.18 67.54 1.40
N GLU A 624 -22.73 68.45 2.22
CA GLU A 624 -23.74 69.42 1.80
C GLU A 624 -23.09 70.50 0.92
N LEU A 625 -23.76 70.86 -0.17
CA LEU A 625 -23.30 71.87 -1.11
C LEU A 625 -23.99 73.22 -0.82
N PRO A 626 -23.26 74.34 -0.88
CA PRO A 626 -23.80 75.66 -0.57
C PRO A 626 -24.57 76.25 -1.77
N LEU A 627 -25.57 75.52 -2.27
CA LEU A 627 -26.36 75.93 -3.44
C LEU A 627 -27.61 76.70 -3.00
N GLU A 628 -27.82 77.89 -3.58
CA GLU A 628 -28.98 78.72 -3.29
C GLU A 628 -29.96 78.77 -4.48
N GLY A 629 -31.23 78.44 -4.21
CA GLY A 629 -32.32 78.54 -5.17
C GLY A 629 -32.36 77.39 -6.19
N ARG A 630 -33.11 77.58 -7.29
CA ARG A 630 -33.27 76.58 -8.36
C ARG A 630 -32.24 76.78 -9.46
N GLY A 631 -31.72 75.73 -10.06
CA GLY A 631 -31.07 75.72 -11.37
C GLY A 631 -29.93 74.71 -11.49
N VAL A 632 -28.85 75.05 -12.19
CA VAL A 632 -27.81 74.10 -12.57
C VAL A 632 -26.43 74.65 -12.20
N TRP A 633 -25.60 73.80 -11.62
CA TRP A 633 -24.23 74.14 -11.21
C TRP A 633 -23.24 73.10 -11.68
N GLY A 634 -22.08 73.57 -12.15
CA GLY A 634 -20.88 72.75 -12.22
C GLY A 634 -20.22 72.77 -10.84
N VAL A 635 -19.92 71.61 -10.30
CA VAL A 635 -19.19 71.47 -9.03
C VAL A 635 -17.88 70.78 -9.32
N SER A 636 -16.79 71.51 -9.15
CA SER A 636 -15.43 70.99 -9.25
C SER A 636 -14.92 70.73 -7.84
N VAL A 637 -14.51 69.49 -7.57
CA VAL A 637 -13.95 69.04 -6.30
C VAL A 637 -12.46 68.85 -6.50
N VAL A 638 -11.67 69.59 -5.73
CA VAL A 638 -10.21 69.63 -5.85
C VAL A 638 -9.59 69.09 -4.57
N GLY A 639 -8.67 68.14 -4.71
CA GLY A 639 -7.89 67.57 -3.62
C GLY A 639 -6.44 67.39 -4.05
N GLU A 640 -5.54 68.20 -3.49
CA GLU A 640 -4.13 68.26 -3.91
C GLU A 640 -3.99 68.39 -5.44
N ASP A 641 -3.47 67.38 -6.12
CA ASP A 641 -3.26 67.34 -7.58
C ASP A 641 -4.45 66.76 -8.35
N PHE A 642 -5.53 66.35 -7.66
CA PHE A 642 -6.70 65.73 -8.27
C PHE A 642 -7.85 66.70 -8.37
N THR A 643 -8.55 66.67 -9.50
CA THR A 643 -9.76 67.45 -9.74
C THR A 643 -10.80 66.57 -10.42
N ALA A 644 -12.01 66.58 -9.90
CA ALA A 644 -13.16 65.93 -10.52
C ALA A 644 -14.30 66.93 -10.63
N THR A 645 -15.03 66.90 -11.74
CA THR A 645 -16.12 67.86 -11.99
C THR A 645 -17.42 67.11 -12.30
N THR A 646 -18.51 67.57 -11.71
CA THR A 646 -19.85 67.01 -11.94
C THR A 646 -20.90 68.11 -12.08
N LEU A 647 -22.07 67.74 -12.56
CA LEU A 647 -23.24 68.61 -12.69
C LEU A 647 -24.22 68.36 -11.54
N VAL A 648 -24.62 69.42 -10.84
CA VAL A 648 -25.67 69.35 -9.82
C VAL A 648 -26.87 70.17 -10.28
N ILE A 649 -28.05 69.55 -10.23
CA ILE A 649 -29.32 70.15 -10.66
C ILE A 649 -30.23 70.28 -9.45
N VAL A 650 -30.76 71.50 -9.23
CA VAL A 650 -31.84 71.77 -8.27
C VAL A 650 -33.07 72.24 -9.06
N SER A 651 -34.11 71.43 -9.11
CA SER A 651 -35.33 71.70 -9.88
C SER A 651 -36.55 71.14 -9.16
N ASP A 652 -37.63 71.93 -9.11
CA ASP A 652 -38.95 71.44 -8.67
C ASP A 652 -39.76 70.84 -9.83
N VAL A 653 -39.19 70.85 -11.04
CA VAL A 653 -39.79 70.28 -12.23
C VAL A 653 -38.90 69.15 -12.71
N ASP A 654 -39.50 67.98 -12.91
CA ASP A 654 -38.87 66.84 -13.57
C ASP A 654 -39.61 66.51 -14.87
N VAL A 655 -38.93 65.82 -15.78
CA VAL A 655 -39.45 65.54 -17.11
C VAL A 655 -39.28 64.08 -17.51
N ILE A 656 -40.33 63.52 -18.11
CA ILE A 656 -40.27 62.23 -18.79
C ILE A 656 -40.38 62.50 -20.29
N ALA A 657 -39.36 62.12 -21.04
CA ALA A 657 -39.35 62.19 -22.49
C ALA A 657 -39.56 60.79 -23.10
N LYS A 658 -40.42 60.70 -24.11
CA LYS A 658 -40.63 59.50 -24.91
C LYS A 658 -40.53 59.84 -26.39
N VAL A 659 -39.65 59.14 -27.09
CA VAL A 659 -39.49 59.27 -28.53
C VAL A 659 -40.33 58.19 -29.23
N SER A 660 -41.07 58.59 -30.25
CA SER A 660 -41.83 57.71 -31.15
C SER A 660 -41.45 58.00 -32.61
N ARG A 661 -41.96 57.22 -33.57
CA ARG A 661 -41.69 57.46 -35.01
C ARG A 661 -42.26 58.77 -35.55
N SER A 662 -43.25 59.36 -34.86
CA SER A 662 -44.00 60.52 -35.36
C SER A 662 -43.87 61.76 -34.48
N GLU A 663 -43.40 61.61 -33.24
CA GLU A 663 -43.22 62.73 -32.31
C GLU A 663 -42.29 62.39 -31.15
N VAL A 664 -41.69 63.42 -30.57
CA VAL A 664 -41.16 63.43 -29.20
C VAL A 664 -42.22 63.97 -28.27
N PHE A 665 -42.59 63.16 -27.30
CA PHE A 665 -43.51 63.51 -26.21
C PHE A 665 -42.70 63.85 -24.97
N VAL A 666 -42.96 64.99 -24.35
CA VAL A 666 -42.36 65.38 -23.07
C VAL A 666 -43.48 65.69 -22.08
N TYR A 667 -43.48 65.00 -20.94
CA TYR A 667 -44.34 65.29 -19.80
C TYR A 667 -43.50 65.95 -18.70
N ALA A 668 -43.87 67.16 -18.31
CA ALA A 668 -43.27 67.86 -17.18
C ALA A 668 -44.19 67.80 -15.97
N GLN A 669 -43.61 67.53 -14.80
CA GLN A 669 -44.32 67.41 -13.53
C GLN A 669 -43.73 68.38 -12.52
N ASP A 670 -44.60 69.06 -11.77
CA ASP A 670 -44.23 69.78 -10.56
C ASP A 670 -44.09 68.76 -9.44
N MET A 671 -42.85 68.54 -9.01
CA MET A 671 -42.47 67.53 -8.04
C MET A 671 -42.84 67.91 -6.60
N LEU A 672 -43.08 69.20 -6.32
CA LEU A 672 -43.54 69.65 -5.01
C LEU A 672 -45.06 69.49 -4.87
N ALA A 673 -45.79 69.78 -5.94
CA ALA A 673 -47.25 69.72 -5.96
C ALA A 673 -47.81 68.38 -6.48
N ASP A 674 -46.95 67.47 -6.92
CA ASP A 674 -47.27 66.16 -7.52
C ASP A 674 -48.34 66.24 -8.61
N ARG A 675 -48.21 67.22 -9.52
CA ARG A 675 -49.19 67.50 -10.57
C ARG A 675 -48.51 67.90 -11.88
N PRO A 676 -49.19 67.81 -13.03
CA PRO A 676 -48.64 68.27 -14.29
C PRO A 676 -48.21 69.75 -14.22
N ALA A 677 -47.01 70.04 -14.72
CA ALA A 677 -46.48 71.39 -14.75
C ALA A 677 -46.88 72.08 -16.05
N GLU A 678 -47.88 72.97 -15.98
CA GLU A 678 -48.35 73.79 -17.10
C GLU A 678 -47.39 74.96 -17.38
N GLY A 679 -47.19 75.29 -18.66
CA GLY A 679 -46.42 76.46 -19.10
C GLY A 679 -44.90 76.30 -18.94
N VAL A 680 -44.40 75.08 -18.73
CA VAL A 680 -42.96 74.78 -18.73
C VAL A 680 -42.45 74.88 -20.16
N ARG A 681 -41.42 75.70 -20.36
CA ARG A 681 -40.72 75.80 -21.64
C ARG A 681 -39.79 74.61 -21.82
N VAL A 682 -40.08 73.79 -22.82
CA VAL A 682 -39.28 72.64 -23.21
C VAL A 682 -38.50 72.98 -24.47
N LEU A 683 -37.18 72.86 -24.40
CA LEU A 683 -36.28 72.97 -25.53
C LEU A 683 -35.87 71.54 -25.94
N CYS A 684 -36.19 71.15 -27.17
CA CYS A 684 -35.93 69.82 -27.70
C CYS A 684 -35.01 69.91 -28.91
N SER A 685 -33.93 69.13 -28.93
CA SER A 685 -33.04 69.02 -30.09
C SER A 685 -33.40 67.74 -30.87
N LEU A 686 -33.83 67.89 -32.12
CA LEU A 686 -34.25 66.79 -32.99
C LEU A 686 -33.23 66.55 -34.09
N PRO A 687 -32.88 65.29 -34.41
CA PRO A 687 -31.97 64.99 -35.50
C PRO A 687 -32.60 65.32 -36.86
N ILE A 688 -31.81 65.92 -37.76
CA ILE A 688 -32.16 66.19 -39.16
C ILE A 688 -31.03 65.66 -40.08
N GLU A 689 -31.24 65.64 -41.41
CA GLU A 689 -30.26 65.09 -42.37
C GLU A 689 -28.83 65.63 -42.18
N ASP A 690 -28.69 66.93 -41.86
CA ASP A 690 -27.42 67.60 -41.59
C ASP A 690 -27.40 68.26 -40.19
N GLY A 691 -27.42 67.44 -39.14
CA GLY A 691 -27.19 67.89 -37.75
C GLY A 691 -28.45 67.83 -36.89
N PHE A 692 -28.68 68.90 -36.12
CA PHE A 692 -29.80 68.97 -35.18
C PHE A 692 -30.59 70.27 -35.35
N GLU A 693 -31.91 70.18 -35.23
CA GLU A 693 -32.81 71.32 -35.15
C GLU A 693 -33.32 71.50 -33.71
N LEU A 694 -33.16 72.72 -33.17
CA LEU A 694 -33.70 73.09 -31.87
C LEU A 694 -35.15 73.58 -32.03
N ARG A 695 -36.10 72.87 -31.41
CA ARG A 695 -37.51 73.27 -31.32
C ARG A 695 -37.87 73.62 -29.88
N GLU A 696 -38.79 74.54 -29.72
CA GLU A 696 -39.25 75.04 -28.42
C GLU A 696 -40.77 74.95 -28.34
N ALA A 697 -41.30 74.44 -27.23
CA ALA A 697 -42.73 74.36 -26.97
C ALA A 697 -43.02 74.60 -25.48
N LEU A 698 -44.23 75.06 -25.18
CA LEU A 698 -44.74 75.16 -23.82
C LEU A 698 -45.59 73.93 -23.52
N THR A 699 -45.51 73.41 -22.29
CA THR A 699 -46.41 72.35 -21.82
C THR A 699 -47.84 72.89 -21.66
N ASP A 700 -48.82 72.08 -22.07
CA ASP A 700 -50.24 72.37 -21.91
C ASP A 700 -50.74 72.17 -20.46
N THR A 701 -52.05 72.30 -20.24
CA THR A 701 -52.70 72.09 -18.92
C THR A 701 -52.55 70.66 -18.38
N THR A 702 -52.14 69.71 -19.23
CA THR A 702 -51.83 68.33 -18.85
C THR A 702 -50.34 68.10 -18.66
N GLY A 703 -49.52 69.16 -18.68
CA GLY A 703 -48.07 69.10 -18.51
C GLY A 703 -47.33 68.55 -19.73
N VAL A 704 -47.98 68.49 -20.90
CA VAL A 704 -47.42 67.84 -22.08
C VAL A 704 -46.94 68.86 -23.11
N ALA A 705 -45.73 68.64 -23.63
CA ALA A 705 -45.21 69.26 -24.84
C ALA A 705 -44.98 68.18 -25.91
N ARG A 706 -45.44 68.42 -27.14
CA ARG A 706 -45.27 67.51 -28.28
C ARG A 706 -44.45 68.17 -29.38
N PHE A 707 -43.47 67.43 -29.89
CA PHE A 707 -42.63 67.84 -31.01
C PHE A 707 -42.80 66.83 -32.15
N PRO A 708 -43.56 67.15 -33.21
CA PRO A 708 -43.72 66.26 -34.36
C PRO A 708 -42.36 65.95 -35.02
N GLN A 709 -42.18 64.73 -35.48
CA GLN A 709 -41.05 64.32 -36.33
C GLN A 709 -41.58 64.07 -37.75
N ASP A 710 -40.88 64.61 -38.75
CA ASP A 710 -41.23 64.47 -40.17
C ASP A 710 -40.61 63.21 -40.78
#